data_AF-A0A1Q7V703-F1
#
_entry.id   AF-A0A1Q7V703-F1
#
_cell.length_a   1.000
_cell.length_b   1.000
_cell.length_c   1.000
_cell.angle_alpha   90.00
_cell.angle_beta   90.00
_cell.angle_gamma   90.00
#
_symmetry.space_group_name_H-M   'P 1'
#
loop_
_entity.id
_entity.type
_entity.pdbx_description
1 polymer ?
#
loop_
_entity_poly.entity_id
_entity_poly.type
_entity_poly.pdbx_seq_one_letter_code
_entity_poly.pdbx_strand_id
1 'polypeptide(L)'
;MATKEINTPIADTKTKNGSLTPITGGNGGGNNDYNADSIKVLGGMEAVRKRPAMYIGSTGELGLHHLVYEVVDNSVDEALAGFATKIDVTIHDDNSITVVDDGRGIPVDDMDIDGEKISAAQVVMTTLHAGGKFDASSYKVSGGLHGVGVSCVNALSEELELEIWRDGGTWQQTYSKGDPTSKLKKTGVAKVKTGTKVHFLPDRSIFTATEYNYDTLAQRLRELAFLNKGLLITLTDERTIDPKTGEAKRADFKYNGGIAEFIKHLNRGKQVLHDKPIYMEDDRNGVRMEIGLQYNDAYSETLFSFANNINTVDGGTHLSGFRTALTRTINYAGQQLGLFKDVKENLTGDDVREGLVAVISVKLPQPQFEGQTKGKLNSDIAGTVTQFVNERLGAFFEQNSTVAKKIINKAVDAARAREAARKARDLTRRKGALDSGGLPGKLADCSERDPNRCELFLVEGESAGGTAKQGRDRRFQAILPLKGKILNVEKARYDKMLAHEEIRAMITALGTGIAKDDFDPTKVRYGKIILMTDADVDGSHIRTLLLTFFFRHMQDLIKRGNIFIAQPPLFSLKKGKSQQYIKDEREFVKVMVKRAADGLIIRYGEGAAKLEGKDLARFMTVLDEYLGFFEKADKRLRNEHVTELIPRLDLAKRADFEGEKKDPPKKIEKLEKEVKKLQKDEGFKTVESKFDEEHNLWELSFVNKHGAEHIINWELVSSPECRQMIAKYKQIEPYMEPPFVVESIVKAAPAAANGDGVDGEPATVEDKAEKKAAAKTPKRKDVEVVEKTNVRELRDYVINEGRKEFTIQRYKGLGEMTAPQLWETTMDPERRTLLSVKLEDIAECETIFTTLMGEDVEARRKFIEENALDVKNLDI
;
A
#
# COMPACT_ATOMS: atom_id res chain seq x y z
N MET A 1 -54.91 -23.65 19.48
CA MET A 1 -55.71 -23.55 18.25
C MET A 1 -54.75 -23.56 17.08
N ALA A 2 -54.85 -24.60 16.26
CA ALA A 2 -54.02 -24.84 15.09
C ALA A 2 -54.47 -23.99 13.91
N THR A 3 -53.53 -23.66 13.00
CA THR A 3 -53.60 -23.62 11.52
C THR A 3 -52.51 -22.67 11.02
N LYS A 4 -51.74 -22.91 9.96
CA LYS A 4 -51.43 -24.08 9.13
C LYS A 4 -50.33 -23.56 8.18
N GLU A 5 -49.25 -24.31 8.04
CA GLU A 5 -48.29 -24.11 6.95
C GLU A 5 -49.00 -24.38 5.60
N ILE A 6 -48.71 -23.56 4.60
CA ILE A 6 -49.04 -23.86 3.20
C ILE A 6 -47.73 -23.96 2.45
N ASN A 7 -47.41 -25.20 2.11
CA ASN A 7 -46.33 -25.60 1.23
C ASN A 7 -46.99 -26.08 -0.06
N THR A 8 -46.73 -25.44 -1.20
CA THR A 8 -47.01 -26.05 -2.52
C THR A 8 -46.06 -25.49 -3.59
N PRO A 9 -45.60 -26.33 -4.53
CA PRO A 9 -44.42 -26.10 -5.37
C PRO A 9 -44.76 -25.35 -6.66
N ILE A 10 -43.81 -24.54 -7.16
CA ILE A 10 -43.92 -23.92 -8.48
C ILE A 10 -43.39 -24.93 -9.51
N ALA A 11 -44.28 -25.35 -10.40
CA ALA A 11 -44.00 -26.21 -11.54
C ALA A 11 -43.46 -25.39 -12.72
N ASP A 12 -42.41 -25.92 -13.37
CA ASP A 12 -41.87 -25.44 -14.63
C ASP A 12 -42.86 -25.67 -15.79
N THR A 13 -43.16 -24.63 -16.56
CA THR A 13 -43.80 -24.77 -17.88
C THR A 13 -43.08 -23.95 -18.95
N LYS A 14 -42.44 -24.67 -19.87
CA LYS A 14 -41.96 -24.21 -21.18
C LYS A 14 -43.13 -24.04 -22.16
N THR A 15 -43.25 -22.89 -22.82
CA THR A 15 -43.94 -22.71 -24.14
C THR A 15 -43.39 -21.44 -24.81
N LYS A 16 -42.56 -21.52 -25.86
CA LYS A 16 -42.81 -21.60 -27.32
C LYS A 16 -43.59 -20.40 -27.95
N ASN A 17 -42.87 -19.74 -28.86
CA ASN A 17 -43.19 -18.67 -29.80
C ASN A 17 -44.63 -18.56 -30.34
N GLY A 18 -45.09 -17.30 -30.48
CA GLY A 18 -46.16 -16.88 -31.39
C GLY A 18 -45.96 -15.43 -31.82
N SER A 19 -45.77 -15.21 -33.12
CA SER A 19 -45.61 -13.91 -33.78
C SER A 19 -46.94 -13.17 -33.94
N LEU A 20 -46.97 -11.85 -33.70
CA LEU A 20 -48.00 -10.96 -34.24
C LEU A 20 -47.36 -9.66 -34.77
N THR A 21 -47.72 -9.34 -36.00
CA THR A 21 -47.28 -8.21 -36.85
C THR A 21 -47.79 -6.83 -36.39
N PRO A 22 -47.18 -5.72 -36.86
CA PRO A 22 -47.19 -4.43 -36.16
C PRO A 22 -48.36 -3.52 -36.57
N ILE A 23 -48.81 -2.68 -35.62
CA ILE A 23 -49.66 -1.51 -35.91
C ILE A 23 -48.79 -0.26 -35.81
N THR A 24 -48.79 0.48 -36.92
CA THR A 24 -48.12 1.76 -37.17
C THR A 24 -48.74 2.92 -36.38
N GLY A 25 -47.90 3.83 -35.87
CA GLY A 25 -48.30 5.16 -35.40
C GLY A 25 -47.18 5.84 -34.60
N GLY A 26 -46.45 6.77 -35.24
CA GLY A 26 -45.29 7.45 -34.64
C GLY A 26 -45.65 8.52 -33.61
N ASN A 27 -44.73 8.81 -32.68
CA ASN A 27 -43.85 9.99 -32.68
C ASN A 27 -43.26 10.22 -31.27
N GLY A 28 -41.92 10.32 -31.18
CA GLY A 28 -41.20 11.12 -30.17
C GLY A 28 -41.52 10.97 -28.68
N GLY A 29 -41.03 9.89 -28.07
CA GLY A 29 -40.82 9.80 -26.61
C GLY A 29 -39.94 8.61 -26.34
N GLY A 30 -38.77 8.81 -25.72
CA GLY A 30 -37.89 7.70 -25.30
C GLY A 30 -38.63 6.86 -24.27
N ASN A 31 -39.39 5.87 -24.74
CA ASN A 31 -40.12 4.94 -23.90
C ASN A 31 -39.06 4.01 -23.30
N ASN A 32 -38.62 4.32 -22.08
CA ASN A 32 -37.76 3.46 -21.29
C ASN A 32 -38.66 2.33 -20.75
N ASP A 33 -39.10 1.45 -21.65
CA ASP A 33 -39.99 0.34 -21.33
C ASP A 33 -39.25 -0.63 -20.40
N TYR A 34 -39.50 -0.49 -19.10
CA TYR A 34 -39.06 -1.44 -18.08
C TYR A 34 -39.87 -2.74 -18.24
N ASN A 35 -39.42 -3.58 -19.16
CA ASN A 35 -40.01 -4.87 -19.51
C ASN A 35 -39.18 -6.03 -18.90
N ALA A 36 -39.63 -7.27 -19.11
CA ALA A 36 -38.90 -8.45 -18.62
C ALA A 36 -37.45 -8.50 -19.14
N ASP A 37 -37.20 -8.07 -20.37
CA ASP A 37 -35.85 -8.01 -20.97
C ASP A 37 -34.93 -6.97 -20.29
N SER A 38 -35.50 -6.02 -19.54
CA SER A 38 -34.76 -5.06 -18.71
C SER A 38 -34.20 -5.69 -17.43
N ILE A 39 -34.70 -6.87 -17.02
CA ILE A 39 -34.19 -7.63 -15.88
C ILE A 39 -32.99 -8.45 -16.33
N LYS A 40 -31.78 -7.97 -16.00
CA LYS A 40 -30.53 -8.71 -16.24
C LYS A 40 -30.20 -9.59 -15.04
N VAL A 41 -30.25 -10.90 -15.22
CA VAL A 41 -29.74 -11.88 -14.26
C VAL A 41 -28.24 -12.02 -14.48
N LEU A 42 -27.45 -11.67 -13.46
CA LEU A 42 -25.99 -11.85 -13.47
C LEU A 42 -25.69 -13.11 -12.68
N GLY A 43 -25.15 -14.13 -13.36
CA GLY A 43 -24.75 -15.39 -12.74
C GLY A 43 -23.29 -15.40 -12.31
N GLY A 44 -22.99 -16.11 -11.22
CA GLY A 44 -21.62 -16.47 -10.82
C GLY A 44 -20.64 -15.29 -10.76
N MET A 45 -19.52 -15.43 -11.47
CA MET A 45 -18.39 -14.49 -11.43
C MET A 45 -18.70 -13.13 -12.08
N GLU A 46 -19.65 -13.06 -13.03
CA GLU A 46 -20.04 -11.79 -13.66
C GLU A 46 -20.68 -10.84 -12.63
N ALA A 47 -21.45 -11.38 -11.69
CA ALA A 47 -22.05 -10.61 -10.61
C ALA A 47 -20.99 -9.99 -9.69
N VAL A 48 -19.94 -10.75 -9.35
CA VAL A 48 -18.81 -10.29 -8.53
C VAL A 48 -18.06 -9.17 -9.25
N ARG A 49 -17.70 -9.37 -10.52
CA ARG A 49 -16.95 -8.38 -11.30
C ARG A 49 -17.71 -7.07 -11.52
N LYS A 50 -19.04 -7.13 -11.62
CA LYS A 50 -19.87 -5.93 -11.81
C LYS A 50 -20.13 -5.16 -10.51
N ARG A 51 -20.12 -5.85 -9.36
CA ARG A 51 -20.36 -5.27 -8.04
C ARG A 51 -19.30 -5.71 -7.01
N PRO A 52 -18.00 -5.47 -7.26
CA PRO A 52 -16.89 -5.99 -6.46
C PRO A 52 -16.95 -5.55 -4.99
N ALA A 53 -17.29 -4.29 -4.73
CA ALA A 53 -17.37 -3.73 -3.38
C ALA A 53 -18.38 -4.46 -2.47
N MET A 54 -19.38 -5.16 -3.03
CA MET A 54 -20.31 -5.97 -2.23
C MET A 54 -19.63 -7.20 -1.62
N TYR A 55 -18.60 -7.72 -2.28
CA TYR A 55 -17.92 -8.96 -1.88
C TYR A 55 -16.62 -8.71 -1.11
N ILE A 56 -15.85 -7.70 -1.54
CA ILE A 56 -14.53 -7.36 -0.98
C ILE A 56 -14.50 -5.98 -0.29
N GLY A 57 -15.66 -5.38 -0.04
CA GLY A 57 -15.83 -4.11 0.68
C GLY A 57 -15.54 -2.85 -0.16
N SER A 58 -14.44 -2.82 -0.91
CA SER A 58 -14.08 -1.66 -1.76
C SER A 58 -13.29 -2.08 -3.00
N THR A 59 -13.12 -1.18 -3.96
CA THR A 59 -12.17 -1.36 -5.10
C THR A 59 -10.90 -0.52 -4.93
N GLY A 60 -10.72 0.09 -3.76
CA GLY A 60 -9.51 0.80 -3.39
C GLY A 60 -8.48 -0.14 -2.75
N GLU A 61 -7.53 0.46 -2.05
CA GLU A 61 -6.44 -0.26 -1.40
C GLU A 61 -6.91 -1.32 -0.41
N LEU A 62 -7.93 -1.03 0.40
CA LEU A 62 -8.46 -1.99 1.37
C LEU A 62 -9.00 -3.25 0.68
N GLY A 63 -9.74 -3.10 -0.42
CA GLY A 63 -10.27 -4.23 -1.19
C GLY A 63 -9.17 -5.01 -1.91
N LEU A 64 -8.12 -4.33 -2.38
CA LEU A 64 -6.95 -4.95 -2.99
C LEU A 64 -6.26 -5.90 -2.00
N HIS A 65 -5.96 -5.41 -0.79
CA HIS A 65 -5.36 -6.22 0.28
C HIS A 65 -6.29 -7.36 0.75
N HIS A 66 -7.60 -7.12 0.73
CA HIS A 66 -8.60 -8.13 1.08
C HIS A 66 -8.48 -9.37 0.20
N LEU A 67 -8.10 -9.24 -1.08
CA LEU A 67 -7.84 -10.40 -1.95
C LEU A 67 -6.78 -11.33 -1.36
N VAL A 68 -5.67 -10.76 -0.86
CA VAL A 68 -4.59 -11.52 -0.23
C VAL A 68 -5.09 -12.18 1.06
N TYR A 69 -5.87 -11.45 1.86
CA TYR A 69 -6.41 -11.96 3.12
C TYR A 69 -7.28 -13.20 2.91
N GLU A 70 -8.12 -13.24 1.87
CA GLU A 70 -8.97 -14.41 1.61
C GLU A 70 -8.15 -15.67 1.26
N VAL A 71 -7.05 -15.53 0.51
CA VAL A 71 -6.17 -16.67 0.18
C VAL A 71 -5.37 -17.13 1.40
N VAL A 72 -4.84 -16.17 2.16
CA VAL A 72 -4.08 -16.47 3.39
C VAL A 72 -4.97 -17.07 4.47
N ASP A 73 -6.19 -16.56 4.67
CA ASP A 73 -7.13 -17.08 5.67
C ASP A 73 -7.51 -18.53 5.35
N ASN A 74 -7.63 -18.91 4.07
CA ASN A 74 -7.80 -20.31 3.67
C ASN A 74 -6.60 -21.18 4.05
N SER A 75 -5.38 -20.66 3.90
CA SER A 75 -4.14 -21.34 4.28
C SER A 75 -4.01 -21.46 5.80
N VAL A 76 -4.43 -20.44 6.55
CA VAL A 76 -4.47 -20.44 8.02
C VAL A 76 -5.52 -21.43 8.54
N ASP A 77 -6.65 -21.62 7.85
CA ASP A 77 -7.64 -22.63 8.21
C ASP A 77 -7.07 -24.06 8.10
N GLU A 78 -6.17 -24.33 7.13
CA GLU A 78 -5.42 -25.61 7.06
C GLU A 78 -4.45 -25.76 8.25
N ALA A 79 -3.82 -24.67 8.69
CA ALA A 79 -2.97 -24.66 9.87
C ALA A 79 -3.77 -24.88 11.16
N LEU A 80 -4.95 -24.26 11.29
CA LEU A 80 -5.87 -24.46 12.41
C LEU A 80 -6.38 -25.90 12.50
N ALA A 81 -6.54 -26.57 11.34
CA ALA A 81 -6.87 -27.98 11.26
C ALA A 81 -5.67 -28.91 11.57
N GLY A 82 -4.46 -28.35 11.71
CA GLY A 82 -3.24 -29.06 12.08
C GLY A 82 -2.47 -29.68 10.90
N PHE A 83 -2.77 -29.27 9.67
CA PHE A 83 -2.13 -29.83 8.47
C PHE A 83 -1.03 -28.94 7.89
N ALA A 84 -1.16 -27.61 8.01
CA ALA A 84 -0.14 -26.67 7.55
C ALA A 84 0.73 -26.18 8.71
N THR A 85 2.03 -26.03 8.44
CA THR A 85 3.03 -25.47 9.37
C THR A 85 3.72 -24.22 8.83
N LYS A 86 3.58 -23.96 7.53
CA LYS A 86 4.24 -22.86 6.82
C LYS A 86 3.35 -22.24 5.75
N ILE A 87 3.35 -20.91 5.70
CA ILE A 87 2.69 -20.12 4.64
C ILE A 87 3.70 -19.10 4.11
N ASP A 88 3.96 -19.12 2.81
CA ASP A 88 4.82 -18.15 2.13
C ASP A 88 3.95 -17.19 1.31
N VAL A 89 4.12 -15.89 1.52
CA VAL A 89 3.46 -14.82 0.74
C VAL A 89 4.53 -14.00 0.03
N THR A 90 4.37 -13.80 -1.28
CA THR A 90 5.31 -13.03 -2.11
C THR A 90 4.58 -11.95 -2.90
N ILE A 91 5.11 -10.73 -2.86
CA ILE A 91 4.71 -9.60 -3.71
C ILE A 91 5.76 -9.47 -4.83
N HIS A 92 5.32 -9.56 -6.08
CA HIS A 92 6.19 -9.49 -7.26
C HIS A 92 6.24 -8.09 -7.89
N ASP A 93 7.16 -7.81 -8.83
CA ASP A 93 7.29 -6.45 -9.40
C ASP A 93 6.11 -5.96 -10.24
N ASP A 94 5.28 -6.83 -10.80
CA ASP A 94 4.04 -6.41 -11.48
C ASP A 94 2.87 -6.16 -10.54
N ASN A 95 3.09 -6.26 -9.22
CA ASN A 95 2.06 -6.29 -8.20
C ASN A 95 1.10 -7.49 -8.37
N SER A 96 1.62 -8.65 -8.79
CA SER A 96 0.96 -9.93 -8.53
C SER A 96 1.34 -10.48 -7.15
N ILE A 97 0.51 -11.38 -6.63
CA ILE A 97 0.70 -12.03 -5.33
C ILE A 97 0.77 -13.54 -5.52
N THR A 98 1.73 -14.17 -4.85
CA THR A 98 1.78 -15.62 -4.68
C THR A 98 1.58 -15.96 -3.20
N VAL A 99 0.68 -16.89 -2.91
CA VAL A 99 0.53 -17.51 -1.59
C VAL A 99 0.76 -19.02 -1.73
N VAL A 100 1.63 -19.58 -0.89
CA VAL A 100 1.95 -21.02 -0.85
C VAL A 100 1.75 -21.53 0.56
N ASP A 101 1.02 -22.64 0.71
CA ASP A 101 0.87 -23.37 1.97
C ASP A 101 1.38 -24.82 1.85
N ASP A 102 1.76 -25.41 2.97
CA ASP A 102 2.17 -26.82 3.09
C ASP A 102 1.06 -27.73 3.65
N GLY A 103 -0.21 -27.34 3.49
CA GLY A 103 -1.37 -28.10 3.94
C GLY A 103 -1.68 -29.33 3.10
N ARG A 104 -2.94 -29.77 3.12
CA ARG A 104 -3.38 -30.98 2.39
C ARG A 104 -3.50 -30.80 0.88
N GLY A 105 -3.54 -29.56 0.40
CA GLY A 105 -3.91 -29.23 -0.98
C GLY A 105 -5.42 -29.30 -1.24
N ILE A 106 -5.93 -28.40 -2.09
CA ILE A 106 -7.34 -28.41 -2.51
C ILE A 106 -7.68 -29.75 -3.19
N PRO A 107 -8.85 -30.37 -2.94
CA PRO A 107 -9.24 -31.62 -3.61
C PRO A 107 -9.22 -31.49 -5.13
N VAL A 108 -8.66 -32.50 -5.81
CA VAL A 108 -8.48 -32.53 -7.27
C VAL A 108 -9.46 -33.46 -7.99
N ASP A 109 -10.20 -34.28 -7.23
CA ASP A 109 -11.15 -35.25 -7.74
C ASP A 109 -12.30 -34.58 -8.49
N ASP A 110 -12.83 -35.27 -9.50
CA ASP A 110 -14.03 -34.83 -10.23
C ASP A 110 -15.28 -34.92 -9.35
N MET A 111 -16.10 -33.89 -9.40
CA MET A 111 -17.45 -33.84 -8.84
C MET A 111 -18.48 -33.79 -9.97
N ASP A 112 -19.66 -34.36 -9.74
CA ASP A 112 -20.80 -34.27 -10.66
C ASP A 112 -21.64 -33.05 -10.30
N ILE A 113 -21.63 -32.03 -11.16
CA ILE A 113 -22.46 -30.83 -11.02
C ILE A 113 -23.33 -30.73 -12.27
N ASP A 114 -24.65 -30.82 -12.09
CA ASP A 114 -25.65 -30.74 -13.15
C ASP A 114 -25.39 -31.70 -14.34
N GLY A 115 -24.77 -32.86 -14.08
CA GLY A 115 -24.45 -33.87 -15.10
C GLY A 115 -23.08 -33.66 -15.78
N GLU A 116 -22.32 -32.63 -15.42
CA GLU A 116 -20.94 -32.42 -15.87
C GLU A 116 -19.93 -32.81 -14.81
N LYS A 117 -18.88 -33.53 -15.22
CA LYS A 117 -17.73 -33.85 -14.37
C LYS A 117 -16.75 -32.68 -14.35
N ILE A 118 -16.66 -32.01 -13.21
CA ILE A 118 -15.80 -30.84 -12.99
C ILE A 118 -14.94 -31.11 -11.75
N SER A 119 -13.63 -30.91 -11.84
CA SER A 119 -12.73 -31.07 -10.70
C SER A 119 -13.13 -30.17 -9.53
N ALA A 120 -13.03 -30.66 -8.29
CA ALA A 120 -13.34 -29.90 -7.09
C ALA A 120 -12.55 -28.58 -7.00
N ALA A 121 -11.28 -28.57 -7.43
CA ALA A 121 -10.46 -27.36 -7.53
C ALA A 121 -11.11 -26.29 -8.42
N GLN A 122 -11.58 -26.65 -9.61
CA GLN A 122 -12.28 -25.72 -10.49
C GLN A 122 -13.57 -25.21 -9.85
N VAL A 123 -14.37 -26.09 -9.23
CA VAL A 123 -15.63 -25.68 -8.58
C VAL A 123 -15.39 -24.65 -7.48
N VAL A 124 -14.38 -24.85 -6.63
CA VAL A 124 -14.00 -23.91 -5.57
C VAL A 124 -13.57 -22.54 -6.15
N MET A 125 -12.95 -22.53 -7.34
CA MET A 125 -12.50 -21.30 -8.00
C MET A 125 -13.58 -20.59 -8.82
N THR A 126 -14.58 -21.30 -9.34
CA THR A 126 -15.55 -20.77 -10.32
C THR A 126 -16.98 -20.70 -9.81
N THR A 127 -17.29 -21.26 -8.64
CA THR A 127 -18.65 -21.32 -8.10
C THR A 127 -18.72 -20.60 -6.75
N LEU A 128 -19.61 -19.62 -6.65
CA LEU A 128 -19.89 -18.94 -5.39
C LEU A 128 -20.60 -19.89 -4.42
N HIS A 129 -20.28 -19.78 -3.14
CA HIS A 129 -20.82 -20.64 -2.08
C HIS A 129 -20.47 -22.12 -2.24
N ALA A 130 -19.32 -22.42 -2.85
CA ALA A 130 -18.79 -23.77 -2.97
C ALA A 130 -17.56 -23.96 -2.07
N GLY A 131 -17.58 -24.96 -1.21
CA GLY A 131 -16.44 -25.30 -0.36
C GLY A 131 -16.76 -26.27 0.77
N GLY A 132 -15.76 -26.96 1.30
CA GLY A 132 -15.92 -27.92 2.40
C GLY A 132 -16.14 -27.28 3.78
N LYS A 133 -16.34 -25.96 3.86
CA LYS A 133 -16.44 -25.19 5.10
C LYS A 133 -17.87 -25.04 5.65
N PHE A 134 -18.87 -25.61 4.95
CA PHE A 134 -20.27 -25.59 5.38
C PHE A 134 -20.62 -26.69 6.41
N ASP A 135 -19.81 -27.74 6.49
CA ASP A 135 -19.98 -28.85 7.44
C ASP A 135 -18.81 -28.92 8.42
N ALA A 136 -19.13 -29.11 9.71
CA ALA A 136 -18.15 -29.19 10.81
C ALA A 136 -17.23 -30.45 10.75
N SER A 137 -17.42 -31.33 9.75
CA SER A 137 -16.64 -32.55 9.56
C SER A 137 -15.21 -32.27 9.06
N SER A 138 -15.05 -31.25 8.20
CA SER A 138 -13.77 -30.94 7.56
C SER A 138 -12.99 -29.87 8.32
N TYR A 139 -13.69 -28.89 8.92
CA TYR A 139 -13.11 -27.85 9.77
C TYR A 139 -13.98 -27.66 11.01
N LYS A 140 -13.42 -27.93 12.20
CA LYS A 140 -14.12 -27.72 13.48
C LYS A 140 -14.28 -26.24 13.86
N VAL A 141 -13.34 -25.41 13.43
CA VAL A 141 -13.31 -23.95 13.62
C VAL A 141 -12.66 -23.35 12.38
N SER A 142 -13.32 -22.40 11.73
CA SER A 142 -12.81 -21.69 10.54
C SER A 142 -13.30 -20.23 10.55
N GLY A 143 -12.50 -19.34 9.97
CA GLY A 143 -12.92 -17.96 9.69
C GLY A 143 -13.75 -17.83 8.40
N GLY A 144 -13.61 -18.77 7.46
CA GLY A 144 -14.25 -18.76 6.15
C GLY A 144 -15.64 -19.41 6.14
N LEU A 145 -16.70 -18.65 6.36
CA LEU A 145 -18.07 -19.19 6.48
C LEU A 145 -18.90 -19.21 5.18
N HIS A 146 -18.53 -18.40 4.19
CA HIS A 146 -19.43 -18.12 3.07
C HIS A 146 -19.11 -18.89 1.77
N GLY A 147 -17.93 -19.52 1.68
CA GLY A 147 -17.52 -20.26 0.47
C GLY A 147 -17.40 -19.40 -0.79
N VAL A 148 -17.10 -18.10 -0.65
CA VAL A 148 -17.00 -17.14 -1.76
C VAL A 148 -15.64 -16.46 -1.88
N GLY A 149 -14.76 -16.61 -0.89
CA GLY A 149 -13.50 -15.85 -0.80
C GLY A 149 -12.59 -16.04 -2.01
N VAL A 150 -12.07 -17.25 -2.21
CA VAL A 150 -11.09 -17.52 -3.28
C VAL A 150 -11.69 -17.40 -4.68
N SER A 151 -12.98 -17.70 -4.84
CA SER A 151 -13.70 -17.48 -6.09
C SER A 151 -13.83 -16.00 -6.44
N CYS A 152 -14.00 -15.12 -5.44
CA CYS A 152 -13.95 -13.68 -5.66
C CYS A 152 -12.54 -13.21 -6.05
N VAL A 153 -11.49 -13.80 -5.47
CA VAL A 153 -10.10 -13.51 -5.88
C VAL A 153 -9.90 -13.86 -7.35
N ASN A 154 -10.34 -15.05 -7.78
CA ASN A 154 -10.30 -15.46 -9.18
C ASN A 154 -11.09 -14.50 -10.09
N ALA A 155 -12.34 -14.18 -9.73
CA ALA A 155 -13.19 -13.27 -10.49
C ALA A 155 -12.56 -11.89 -10.67
N LEU A 156 -11.91 -11.36 -9.64
CA LEU A 156 -11.36 -10.01 -9.60
C LEU A 156 -9.89 -9.93 -10.04
N SER A 157 -9.34 -11.03 -10.56
CA SER A 157 -8.01 -11.09 -11.12
C SER A 157 -8.05 -11.07 -12.66
N GLU A 158 -7.06 -10.42 -13.27
CA GLU A 158 -6.81 -10.53 -14.71
C GLU A 158 -6.39 -11.96 -15.05
N GLU A 159 -5.43 -12.49 -14.29
CA GLU A 159 -4.88 -13.83 -14.42
C GLU A 159 -4.77 -14.46 -13.03
N LEU A 160 -5.08 -15.76 -12.93
CA LEU A 160 -4.84 -16.56 -11.73
C LEU A 160 -4.30 -17.93 -12.14
N GLU A 161 -3.22 -18.35 -11.49
CA GLU A 161 -2.63 -19.68 -11.63
C GLU A 161 -2.80 -20.45 -10.32
N LEU A 162 -3.37 -21.64 -10.43
CA LEU A 162 -3.57 -22.56 -9.32
C LEU A 162 -2.66 -23.76 -9.52
N GLU A 163 -1.86 -24.06 -8.51
CA GLU A 163 -1.06 -25.27 -8.42
C GLU A 163 -1.34 -25.99 -7.11
N ILE A 164 -1.51 -27.32 -7.20
CA ILE A 164 -1.87 -28.17 -6.06
C ILE A 164 -0.92 -29.36 -6.03
N TRP A 165 -0.33 -29.62 -4.87
CA TRP A 165 0.42 -30.85 -4.61
C TRP A 165 -0.42 -31.78 -3.75
N ARG A 166 -0.90 -32.86 -4.35
CA ARG A 166 -1.79 -33.83 -3.71
C ARG A 166 -1.71 -35.20 -4.39
N ASP A 167 -1.83 -36.26 -3.59
CA ASP A 167 -1.83 -37.67 -4.05
C ASP A 167 -0.62 -38.03 -4.93
N GLY A 168 0.57 -37.53 -4.55
CA GLY A 168 1.82 -37.79 -5.26
C GLY A 168 1.97 -37.02 -6.59
N GLY A 169 1.05 -36.12 -6.92
CA GLY A 169 1.02 -35.38 -8.18
C GLY A 169 1.07 -33.87 -8.00
N THR A 170 1.66 -33.20 -8.98
CA THR A 170 1.55 -31.75 -9.19
C THR A 170 0.42 -31.51 -10.18
N TRP A 171 -0.56 -30.71 -9.79
CA TRP A 171 -1.74 -30.38 -10.60
C TRP A 171 -1.77 -28.87 -10.86
N GLN A 172 -2.00 -28.47 -12.10
CA GLN A 172 -2.05 -27.06 -12.49
C GLN A 172 -3.32 -26.74 -13.27
N GLN A 173 -3.88 -25.56 -13.01
CA GLN A 173 -4.97 -24.96 -13.76
C GLN A 173 -4.79 -23.44 -13.80
N THR A 174 -5.18 -22.83 -14.92
CA THR A 174 -5.04 -21.39 -15.16
C THR A 174 -6.41 -20.78 -15.41
N TYR A 175 -6.58 -19.51 -15.00
CA TYR A 175 -7.82 -18.77 -15.10
C TYR A 175 -7.56 -17.35 -15.62
N SER A 176 -8.56 -16.77 -16.27
CA SER A 176 -8.56 -15.39 -16.73
C SER A 176 -9.92 -14.78 -16.40
N LYS A 177 -9.93 -13.70 -15.61
CA LYS A 177 -11.16 -12.97 -15.25
C LYS A 177 -12.26 -13.86 -14.63
N GLY A 178 -11.87 -14.86 -13.86
CA GLY A 178 -12.75 -15.83 -13.22
C GLY A 178 -12.99 -17.11 -14.02
N ASP A 179 -12.72 -17.12 -15.33
CA ASP A 179 -13.01 -18.25 -16.21
C ASP A 179 -11.78 -19.17 -16.37
N PRO A 180 -11.95 -20.50 -16.34
CA PRO A 180 -10.85 -21.44 -16.56
C PRO A 180 -10.35 -21.37 -18.01
N THR A 181 -9.05 -21.15 -18.20
CA THR A 181 -8.41 -21.14 -19.53
C THR A 181 -7.89 -22.52 -19.94
N SER A 182 -7.82 -23.44 -18.99
CA SER A 182 -7.45 -24.84 -19.20
C SER A 182 -8.23 -25.77 -18.27
N LYS A 183 -8.30 -27.07 -18.62
CA LYS A 183 -8.73 -28.11 -17.66
C LYS A 183 -7.62 -28.34 -16.63
N LEU A 184 -7.98 -28.76 -15.42
CA LEU A 184 -7.00 -29.22 -14.42
C LEU A 184 -6.17 -30.37 -14.99
N LYS A 185 -4.84 -30.22 -14.99
CA LYS A 185 -3.91 -31.20 -15.55
C LYS A 185 -2.89 -31.61 -14.50
N LYS A 186 -2.58 -32.91 -14.45
CA LYS A 186 -1.42 -33.41 -13.71
C LYS A 186 -0.16 -33.09 -14.53
N THR A 187 0.65 -32.14 -14.06
CA THR A 187 1.83 -31.62 -14.75
C THR A 187 3.14 -32.25 -14.30
N GLY A 188 3.15 -33.00 -13.20
CA GLY A 188 4.35 -33.71 -12.73
C GLY A 188 4.13 -34.53 -11.46
N VAL A 189 5.24 -34.90 -10.80
CA VAL A 189 5.26 -35.78 -9.62
C VAL A 189 5.67 -35.01 -8.38
N ALA A 190 4.82 -35.04 -7.35
CA ALA A 190 5.08 -34.43 -6.05
C ALA A 190 5.29 -35.55 -5.00
N LYS A 191 6.53 -36.02 -4.83
CA LYS A 191 6.81 -37.24 -4.04
C LYS A 191 6.38 -37.12 -2.56
N VAL A 192 6.81 -36.05 -1.91
CA VAL A 192 6.59 -35.82 -0.46
C VAL A 192 5.82 -34.52 -0.21
N LYS A 193 5.88 -33.58 -1.16
CA LYS A 193 5.29 -32.25 -1.04
C LYS A 193 3.77 -32.33 -1.14
N THR A 194 3.08 -31.63 -0.25
CA THR A 194 1.65 -31.37 -0.29
C THR A 194 1.38 -29.89 -0.09
N GLY A 195 0.22 -29.40 -0.53
CA GLY A 195 -0.20 -28.02 -0.31
C GLY A 195 -0.80 -27.38 -1.54
N THR A 196 -0.95 -26.06 -1.48
CA THR A 196 -1.50 -25.26 -2.58
C THR A 196 -0.63 -24.04 -2.83
N LYS A 197 -0.46 -23.68 -4.11
CA LYS A 197 0.08 -22.40 -4.55
C LYS A 197 -0.99 -21.68 -5.36
N VAL A 198 -1.30 -20.45 -4.95
CA VAL A 198 -2.22 -19.55 -5.66
C VAL A 198 -1.44 -18.31 -6.04
N HIS A 199 -1.27 -18.10 -7.34
CA HIS A 199 -0.70 -16.88 -7.91
C HIS A 199 -1.79 -16.08 -8.60
N PHE A 200 -1.90 -14.77 -8.34
CA PHE A 200 -2.91 -13.95 -8.99
C PHE A 200 -2.44 -12.51 -9.25
N LEU A 201 -2.88 -11.97 -10.38
CA LEU A 201 -2.69 -10.57 -10.77
C LEU A 201 -4.05 -9.85 -10.70
N PRO A 202 -4.24 -8.86 -9.80
CA PRO A 202 -5.52 -8.15 -9.65
C PRO A 202 -5.89 -7.40 -10.93
N ASP A 203 -7.18 -7.37 -11.28
CA ASP A 203 -7.67 -6.75 -12.50
C ASP A 203 -7.65 -5.21 -12.42
N ARG A 204 -6.79 -4.58 -13.22
CA ARG A 204 -6.57 -3.14 -13.24
C ARG A 204 -7.74 -2.36 -13.82
N SER A 205 -8.67 -3.04 -14.50
CA SER A 205 -9.92 -2.41 -14.96
C SER A 205 -10.98 -2.30 -13.85
N ILE A 206 -10.81 -3.05 -12.75
CA ILE A 206 -11.74 -3.06 -11.61
C ILE A 206 -11.20 -2.22 -10.46
N PHE A 207 -9.93 -2.40 -10.10
CA PHE A 207 -9.34 -1.74 -8.94
C PHE A 207 -8.84 -0.33 -9.27
N THR A 208 -9.10 0.62 -8.37
CA THR A 208 -8.54 1.98 -8.46
C THR A 208 -7.14 2.06 -7.85
N ALA A 209 -6.78 1.11 -6.98
CA ALA A 209 -5.44 0.94 -6.44
C ALA A 209 -4.83 -0.35 -7.01
N THR A 210 -3.60 -0.29 -7.49
CA THR A 210 -2.94 -1.41 -8.18
C THR A 210 -1.62 -1.83 -7.52
N GLU A 211 -1.25 -1.21 -6.40
CA GLU A 211 -0.02 -1.48 -5.68
C GLU A 211 -0.34 -1.97 -4.27
N TYR A 212 0.24 -3.10 -3.90
CA TYR A 212 0.13 -3.64 -2.54
C TYR A 212 1.06 -2.88 -1.58
N ASN A 213 0.58 -2.60 -0.38
CA ASN A 213 1.38 -2.04 0.69
C ASN A 213 2.01 -3.20 1.49
N TYR A 214 3.34 -3.24 1.52
CA TYR A 214 4.09 -4.30 2.21
C TYR A 214 3.80 -4.29 3.70
N ASP A 215 3.80 -3.13 4.34
CA ASP A 215 3.73 -3.04 5.78
C ASP A 215 2.32 -3.40 6.29
N THR A 216 1.27 -3.02 5.55
CA THR A 216 -0.11 -3.48 5.76
C THR A 216 -0.22 -5.02 5.74
N LEU A 217 0.37 -5.67 4.72
CA LEU A 217 0.41 -7.13 4.66
C LEU A 217 1.26 -7.72 5.79
N ALA A 218 2.44 -7.16 6.05
CA ALA A 218 3.36 -7.63 7.08
C ALA A 218 2.71 -7.61 8.46
N GLN A 219 1.97 -6.55 8.78
CA GLN A 219 1.22 -6.45 10.02
C GLN A 219 0.15 -7.54 10.10
N ARG A 220 -0.69 -7.69 9.07
CA ARG A 220 -1.76 -8.70 9.09
C ARG A 220 -1.20 -10.12 9.23
N LEU A 221 -0.14 -10.44 8.50
CA LEU A 221 0.52 -11.75 8.57
C LEU A 221 1.18 -11.99 9.93
N ARG A 222 1.76 -10.95 10.54
CA ARG A 222 2.32 -11.02 11.90
C ARG A 222 1.23 -11.28 12.94
N GLU A 223 0.08 -10.59 12.86
CA GLU A 223 -1.08 -10.83 13.72
C GLU A 223 -1.53 -12.30 13.62
N LEU A 224 -1.66 -12.82 12.39
CA LEU A 224 -2.03 -14.21 12.16
C LEU A 224 -1.01 -15.18 12.76
N ALA A 225 0.28 -14.90 12.65
CA ALA A 225 1.33 -15.71 13.28
C ALA A 225 1.25 -15.69 14.82
N PHE A 226 0.89 -14.56 15.45
CA PHE A 226 0.66 -14.50 16.89
C PHE A 226 -0.58 -15.29 17.34
N LEU A 227 -1.64 -15.30 16.53
CA LEU A 227 -2.90 -15.99 16.84
C LEU A 227 -2.81 -17.52 16.62
N ASN A 228 -1.79 -17.97 15.88
CA ASN A 228 -1.56 -19.37 15.53
C ASN A 228 -0.17 -19.83 15.99
N LYS A 229 -0.09 -20.25 17.26
CA LYS A 229 1.16 -20.67 17.92
C LYS A 229 1.94 -21.66 17.05
N GLY A 230 3.19 -21.31 16.71
CA GLY A 230 4.12 -22.18 15.97
C GLY A 230 3.98 -22.18 14.45
N LEU A 231 2.94 -21.55 13.88
CA LEU A 231 2.81 -21.35 12.43
C LEU A 231 3.89 -20.38 11.93
N LEU A 232 4.63 -20.76 10.90
CA LEU A 232 5.56 -19.86 10.22
C LEU A 232 4.84 -19.18 9.05
N ILE A 233 4.78 -17.85 9.07
CA ILE A 233 4.30 -17.06 7.94
C ILE A 233 5.44 -16.18 7.47
N THR A 234 5.75 -16.20 6.17
CA THR A 234 6.80 -15.35 5.60
C THR A 234 6.20 -14.38 4.59
N LEU A 235 6.71 -13.15 4.55
CA LEU A 235 6.37 -12.16 3.53
C LEU A 235 7.65 -11.73 2.81
N THR A 236 7.65 -11.85 1.49
CA THR A 236 8.74 -11.37 0.61
C THR A 236 8.20 -10.32 -0.35
N ASP A 237 8.90 -9.21 -0.50
CA ASP A 237 8.59 -8.16 -1.48
C ASP A 237 9.75 -7.96 -2.44
N GLU A 238 9.59 -8.46 -3.66
CA GLU A 238 10.61 -8.39 -4.71
C GLU A 238 10.78 -6.96 -5.26
N ARG A 239 9.81 -6.06 -5.01
CA ARG A 239 9.89 -4.65 -5.43
C ARG A 239 10.92 -3.86 -4.66
N THR A 240 11.20 -4.29 -3.43
CA THR A 240 12.13 -3.62 -2.53
C THR A 240 13.33 -4.53 -2.29
N ILE A 241 14.52 -3.97 -2.46
CA ILE A 241 15.76 -4.73 -2.31
C ILE A 241 16.56 -4.09 -1.21
N ASP A 242 16.96 -4.89 -0.23
CA ASP A 242 17.79 -4.46 0.87
C ASP A 242 19.17 -4.05 0.30
N PRO A 243 19.58 -2.77 0.43
CA PRO A 243 20.85 -2.29 -0.10
C PRO A 243 22.07 -2.99 0.48
N LYS A 244 21.96 -3.60 1.68
CA LYS A 244 23.05 -4.27 2.39
C LYS A 244 23.24 -5.70 1.91
N THR A 245 22.14 -6.44 1.70
CA THR A 245 22.21 -7.87 1.34
C THR A 245 22.06 -8.12 -0.16
N GLY A 246 21.47 -7.16 -0.89
CA GLY A 246 21.11 -7.32 -2.29
C GLY A 246 19.97 -8.33 -2.51
N GLU A 247 19.24 -8.69 -1.45
CA GLU A 247 18.09 -9.60 -1.48
C GLU A 247 16.77 -8.84 -1.36
N ALA A 248 15.68 -9.48 -1.79
CA ALA A 248 14.33 -8.92 -1.63
C ALA A 248 14.00 -8.71 -0.14
N LYS A 249 13.24 -7.65 0.17
CA LYS A 249 12.78 -7.37 1.54
C LYS A 249 11.96 -8.58 2.01
N ARG A 250 12.41 -9.23 3.08
CA ARG A 250 11.79 -10.43 3.63
C ARG A 250 11.56 -10.32 5.13
N ALA A 251 10.42 -10.79 5.60
CA ALA A 251 10.11 -10.95 7.01
C ALA A 251 9.56 -12.35 7.30
N ASP A 252 10.06 -12.94 8.39
CA ASP A 252 9.61 -14.24 8.89
C ASP A 252 8.88 -14.03 10.23
N PHE A 253 7.65 -14.53 10.33
CA PHE A 253 6.80 -14.43 11.51
C PHE A 253 6.52 -15.82 12.08
N LYS A 254 7.10 -16.12 13.26
CA LYS A 254 6.83 -17.36 14.00
C LYS A 254 6.89 -17.09 15.50
N TYR A 255 5.77 -17.32 16.18
CA TYR A 255 5.63 -17.00 17.60
C TYR A 255 5.09 -18.21 18.37
N ASN A 256 5.85 -18.67 19.35
CA ASN A 256 5.46 -19.83 20.16
C ASN A 256 4.64 -19.41 21.39
N GLY A 257 4.90 -18.21 21.94
CA GLY A 257 4.14 -17.66 23.07
C GLY A 257 2.81 -17.01 22.71
N GLY A 258 2.43 -17.01 21.42
CA GLY A 258 1.12 -16.57 20.93
C GLY A 258 0.74 -15.14 21.36
N ILE A 259 -0.48 -14.99 21.89
CA ILE A 259 -1.03 -13.68 22.32
C ILE A 259 -0.16 -12.98 23.39
N ALA A 260 0.51 -13.74 24.26
CA ALA A 260 1.39 -13.13 25.26
C ALA A 260 2.61 -12.45 24.63
N GLU A 261 3.16 -13.00 23.53
CA GLU A 261 4.21 -12.34 22.75
C GLU A 261 3.65 -11.17 21.94
N PHE A 262 2.41 -11.27 21.45
CA PHE A 262 1.75 -10.17 20.76
C PHE A 262 1.62 -8.94 21.66
N ILE A 263 1.20 -9.12 22.91
CA ILE A 263 1.09 -8.01 23.86
C ILE A 263 2.45 -7.39 24.15
N LYS A 264 3.51 -8.21 24.29
CA LYS A 264 4.87 -7.69 24.44
C LYS A 264 5.31 -6.90 23.21
N HIS A 265 4.93 -7.35 22.01
CA HIS A 265 5.19 -6.63 20.77
C HIS A 265 4.48 -5.27 20.75
N LEU A 266 3.19 -5.23 21.10
CA LEU A 266 2.38 -4.01 21.19
C LEU A 266 2.82 -3.03 22.30
N ASN A 267 3.53 -3.54 23.32
CA ASN A 267 4.14 -2.76 24.39
C ASN A 267 5.61 -2.39 24.12
N ARG A 268 6.19 -2.74 22.96
CA ARG A 268 7.52 -2.24 22.59
C ARG A 268 7.49 -0.71 22.56
N GLY A 269 8.52 -0.08 23.11
CA GLY A 269 8.58 1.37 23.22
C GLY A 269 7.83 1.98 24.41
N LYS A 270 7.09 1.19 25.19
CA LYS A 270 6.27 1.65 26.33
C LYS A 270 6.81 1.13 27.66
N GLN A 271 6.71 1.92 28.73
CA GLN A 271 7.14 1.46 30.05
C GLN A 271 6.00 0.66 30.71
N VAL A 272 6.18 -0.66 30.81
CA VAL A 272 5.16 -1.55 31.41
C VAL A 272 5.09 -1.40 32.93
N LEU A 273 3.89 -1.51 33.50
CA LEU A 273 3.68 -1.46 34.96
C LEU A 273 4.09 -2.77 35.65
N HIS A 274 4.02 -3.88 34.90
CA HIS A 274 4.34 -5.22 35.35
C HIS A 274 4.95 -6.03 34.20
N ASP A 275 5.99 -6.82 34.50
CA ASP A 275 6.87 -7.43 33.48
C ASP A 275 6.17 -8.52 32.65
N LYS A 276 5.34 -9.34 33.29
CA LYS A 276 4.63 -10.44 32.65
C LYS A 276 3.23 -9.98 32.23
N PRO A 277 2.83 -10.13 30.95
CA PRO A 277 1.44 -9.99 30.54
C PRO A 277 0.55 -10.94 31.34
N ILE A 278 -0.64 -10.46 31.70
CA ILE A 278 -1.69 -11.30 32.27
C ILE A 278 -2.28 -12.08 31.11
N TYR A 279 -2.22 -13.40 31.19
CA TYR A 279 -2.70 -14.30 30.15
C TYR A 279 -3.72 -15.27 30.74
N MET A 280 -4.84 -15.43 30.05
CA MET A 280 -5.97 -16.24 30.47
C MET A 280 -6.50 -17.02 29.28
N GLU A 281 -6.67 -18.33 29.43
CA GLU A 281 -7.30 -19.19 28.43
C GLU A 281 -8.32 -20.13 29.08
N ASP A 282 -9.40 -20.44 28.35
CA ASP A 282 -10.40 -21.44 28.76
C ASP A 282 -11.22 -21.90 27.55
N ASP A 283 -11.89 -23.05 27.67
CA ASP A 283 -12.82 -23.57 26.68
C ASP A 283 -14.16 -23.84 27.37
N ARG A 284 -15.18 -23.04 27.05
CA ARG A 284 -16.50 -23.11 27.71
C ARG A 284 -17.59 -23.19 26.66
N ASN A 285 -18.42 -24.23 26.75
CA ASN A 285 -19.54 -24.46 25.83
C ASN A 285 -19.14 -24.45 24.35
N GLY A 286 -17.95 -24.95 24.02
CA GLY A 286 -17.40 -24.95 22.66
C GLY A 286 -16.89 -23.59 22.18
N VAL A 287 -16.85 -22.58 23.05
CA VAL A 287 -16.20 -21.30 22.80
C VAL A 287 -14.86 -21.30 23.53
N ARG A 288 -13.78 -21.39 22.75
CA ARG A 288 -12.42 -21.23 23.27
C ARG A 288 -12.08 -19.75 23.33
N MET A 289 -11.67 -19.29 24.49
CA MET A 289 -11.34 -17.89 24.76
C MET A 289 -9.87 -17.81 25.15
N GLU A 290 -9.14 -16.89 24.53
CA GLU A 290 -7.75 -16.60 24.84
C GLU A 290 -7.61 -15.07 24.94
N ILE A 291 -7.39 -14.57 26.16
CA ILE A 291 -7.33 -13.15 26.46
C ILE A 291 -6.01 -12.86 27.14
N GLY A 292 -5.28 -11.89 26.61
CA GLY A 292 -4.13 -11.33 27.31
C GLY A 292 -4.24 -9.82 27.46
N LEU A 293 -3.68 -9.30 28.55
CA LEU A 293 -3.60 -7.87 28.79
C LEU A 293 -2.36 -7.46 29.59
N GLN A 294 -1.90 -6.23 29.39
CA GLN A 294 -0.80 -5.63 30.12
C GLN A 294 -0.96 -4.12 30.15
N TYR A 295 -0.70 -3.53 31.32
CA TYR A 295 -0.73 -2.07 31.48
C TYR A 295 0.66 -1.46 31.29
N ASN A 296 0.68 -0.30 30.68
CA ASN A 296 1.85 0.57 30.54
C ASN A 296 1.53 1.99 31.07
N ASP A 297 2.55 2.84 31.09
CA ASP A 297 2.52 4.20 31.61
C ASP A 297 1.82 5.21 30.68
N ALA A 298 1.54 4.83 29.43
CA ALA A 298 0.88 5.67 28.45
C ALA A 298 -0.56 6.03 28.84
N TYR A 299 -1.13 7.00 28.12
CA TYR A 299 -2.48 7.52 28.36
C TYR A 299 -3.52 6.99 27.38
N SER A 300 -3.10 6.25 26.34
CA SER A 300 -4.00 5.66 25.33
C SER A 300 -4.36 4.22 25.66
N GLU A 301 -5.54 3.78 25.20
CA GLU A 301 -5.92 2.35 25.15
C GLU A 301 -5.50 1.76 23.80
N THR A 302 -4.98 0.53 23.81
CA THR A 302 -4.70 -0.25 22.59
C THR A 302 -5.38 -1.60 22.72
N LEU A 303 -6.38 -1.87 21.90
CA LEU A 303 -7.26 -3.02 22.09
C LEU A 303 -7.53 -3.72 20.76
N PHE A 304 -7.15 -4.99 20.68
CA PHE A 304 -7.40 -5.84 19.52
C PHE A 304 -8.38 -6.95 19.89
N SER A 305 -9.37 -7.20 19.03
CA SER A 305 -10.38 -8.23 19.23
C SER A 305 -10.51 -9.10 17.99
N PHE A 306 -10.53 -10.42 18.19
CA PHE A 306 -10.54 -11.41 17.12
C PHE A 306 -11.61 -12.47 17.39
N ALA A 307 -12.27 -12.90 16.32
CA ALA A 307 -13.16 -14.06 16.31
C ALA A 307 -12.75 -14.99 15.16
N ASN A 308 -12.37 -16.23 15.46
CA ASN A 308 -11.83 -17.19 14.49
C ASN A 308 -10.70 -16.58 13.62
N ASN A 309 -9.72 -15.93 14.25
CA ASN A 309 -8.59 -15.22 13.62
C ASN A 309 -8.96 -13.99 12.76
N ILE A 310 -10.24 -13.65 12.65
CA ILE A 310 -10.70 -12.43 11.96
C ILE A 310 -10.69 -11.26 12.94
N ASN A 311 -10.08 -10.15 12.54
CA ASN A 311 -10.09 -8.92 13.35
C ASN A 311 -11.48 -8.28 13.31
N THR A 312 -12.13 -8.19 14.46
CA THR A 312 -13.41 -7.51 14.60
C THR A 312 -13.15 -6.04 14.93
N VAL A 313 -12.85 -5.25 13.90
CA VAL A 313 -12.46 -3.82 14.01
C VAL A 313 -13.52 -2.95 14.68
N ASP A 314 -14.79 -3.28 14.50
CA ASP A 314 -15.94 -2.61 15.11
C ASP A 314 -16.33 -3.24 16.47
N GLY A 315 -15.55 -4.24 16.90
CA GLY A 315 -15.74 -4.97 18.15
C GLY A 315 -16.84 -6.03 18.06
N GLY A 316 -17.70 -6.08 19.06
CA GLY A 316 -18.76 -7.09 19.13
C GLY A 316 -19.09 -7.50 20.56
N THR A 317 -19.88 -8.56 20.67
CA THR A 317 -20.36 -9.12 21.94
C THR A 317 -19.25 -9.59 22.87
N HIS A 318 -18.17 -10.18 22.33
CA HIS A 318 -16.97 -10.54 23.07
C HIS A 318 -16.25 -9.32 23.67
N LEU A 319 -16.07 -8.27 22.87
CA LEU A 319 -15.41 -7.05 23.33
C LEU A 319 -16.22 -6.30 24.40
N SER A 320 -17.54 -6.21 24.22
CA SER A 320 -18.41 -5.57 25.21
C SER A 320 -18.42 -6.36 26.53
N GLY A 321 -18.47 -7.70 26.47
CA GLY A 321 -18.34 -8.56 27.63
C GLY A 321 -17.01 -8.36 28.37
N PHE A 322 -15.89 -8.31 27.64
CA PHE A 322 -14.57 -8.02 28.22
C PHE A 322 -14.54 -6.65 28.93
N ARG A 323 -15.01 -5.59 28.26
CA ARG A 323 -15.01 -4.22 28.84
C ARG A 323 -15.82 -4.14 30.12
N THR A 324 -17.02 -4.71 30.14
CA THR A 324 -17.88 -4.75 31.33
C THR A 324 -17.22 -5.50 32.48
N ALA A 325 -16.64 -6.68 32.20
CA ALA A 325 -15.97 -7.49 33.22
C ALA A 325 -14.72 -6.83 33.79
N LEU A 326 -13.91 -6.21 32.94
CA LEU A 326 -12.69 -5.51 33.35
C LEU A 326 -12.99 -4.39 34.35
N THR A 327 -13.93 -3.50 34.00
CA THR A 327 -14.34 -2.37 34.85
C THR A 327 -14.91 -2.85 36.18
N ARG A 328 -15.76 -3.90 36.16
CA ARG A 328 -16.35 -4.46 37.37
C ARG A 328 -15.30 -5.11 38.28
N THR A 329 -14.39 -5.89 37.72
CA THR A 329 -13.34 -6.61 38.48
C THR A 329 -12.37 -5.64 39.13
N ILE A 330 -11.92 -4.60 38.41
CA ILE A 330 -11.00 -3.58 38.95
C ILE A 330 -11.66 -2.74 40.05
N ASN A 331 -12.93 -2.34 39.88
CA ASN A 331 -13.65 -1.63 40.95
C ASN A 331 -13.83 -2.51 42.20
N TYR A 332 -14.20 -3.78 42.03
CA TYR A 332 -14.34 -4.71 43.15
C TYR A 332 -13.02 -4.90 43.90
N ALA A 333 -11.92 -5.18 43.17
CA ALA A 333 -10.60 -5.33 43.77
C ALA A 333 -10.09 -4.05 44.46
N GLY A 334 -10.34 -2.87 43.88
CA GLY A 334 -9.97 -1.59 44.47
C GLY A 334 -10.72 -1.28 45.77
N GLN A 335 -12.00 -1.65 45.85
CA GLN A 335 -12.79 -1.56 47.08
C GLN A 335 -12.25 -2.50 48.17
N GLN A 336 -11.99 -3.76 47.83
CA GLN A 336 -11.44 -4.76 48.78
C GLN A 336 -10.06 -4.36 49.31
N LEU A 337 -9.22 -3.76 48.46
CA LEU A 337 -7.89 -3.28 48.83
C LEU A 337 -7.89 -1.90 49.50
N GLY A 338 -9.05 -1.23 49.61
CA GLY A 338 -9.21 0.07 50.26
C GLY A 338 -8.48 1.22 49.56
N LEU A 339 -8.34 1.16 48.23
CA LEU A 339 -7.57 2.13 47.42
C LEU A 339 -8.37 3.37 47.00
N PHE A 340 -9.69 3.41 47.25
CA PHE A 340 -10.58 4.49 46.80
C PHE A 340 -10.83 5.59 47.85
N LYS A 341 -10.02 5.69 48.90
CA LYS A 341 -10.24 6.63 50.01
C LYS A 341 -10.32 8.10 49.58
N ASP A 342 -9.64 8.46 48.49
CA ASP A 342 -9.53 9.83 47.98
C ASP A 342 -10.30 10.07 46.68
N VAL A 343 -11.05 9.08 46.19
CA VAL A 343 -11.84 9.17 44.94
C VAL A 343 -13.32 9.20 45.32
N LYS A 344 -14.01 10.30 44.98
CA LYS A 344 -15.43 10.50 45.37
C LYS A 344 -16.42 9.63 44.59
N GLU A 345 -16.01 9.13 43.42
CA GLU A 345 -16.83 8.33 42.51
C GLU A 345 -16.10 7.03 42.16
N ASN A 346 -16.86 6.00 41.75
CA ASN A 346 -16.26 4.78 41.23
C ASN A 346 -15.49 5.08 39.93
N LEU A 347 -14.49 4.25 39.65
CA LEU A 347 -13.72 4.36 38.41
C LEU A 347 -14.62 4.03 37.23
N THR A 348 -14.62 4.90 36.21
CA THR A 348 -15.36 4.68 34.98
C THR A 348 -14.63 3.67 34.08
N GLY A 349 -15.30 3.21 33.02
CA GLY A 349 -14.67 2.31 32.06
C GLY A 349 -13.46 2.91 31.37
N ASP A 350 -13.47 4.21 31.07
CA ASP A 350 -12.34 4.89 30.42
C ASP A 350 -11.16 5.03 31.39
N ASP A 351 -11.41 5.36 32.66
CA ASP A 351 -10.36 5.44 33.69
C ASP A 351 -9.60 4.11 33.82
N VAL A 352 -10.34 2.99 33.74
CA VAL A 352 -9.79 1.64 33.87
C VAL A 352 -9.00 1.18 32.64
N ARG A 353 -9.29 1.72 31.46
CA ARG A 353 -8.61 1.33 30.21
C ARG A 353 -7.43 2.22 29.84
N GLU A 354 -7.17 3.29 30.60
CA GLU A 354 -6.01 4.15 30.36
C GLU A 354 -4.69 3.36 30.48
N GLY A 355 -3.88 3.37 29.42
CA GLY A 355 -2.62 2.63 29.37
C GLY A 355 -2.78 1.11 29.23
N LEU A 356 -3.99 0.63 28.92
CA LEU A 356 -4.26 -0.79 28.69
C LEU A 356 -3.85 -1.20 27.29
N VAL A 357 -3.06 -2.27 27.19
CA VAL A 357 -2.90 -3.06 25.97
C VAL A 357 -3.57 -4.41 26.18
N ALA A 358 -4.53 -4.76 25.33
CA ALA A 358 -5.22 -6.05 25.42
C ALA A 358 -5.51 -6.67 24.05
N VAL A 359 -5.45 -8.00 24.02
CA VAL A 359 -5.78 -8.83 22.85
C VAL A 359 -6.81 -9.88 23.31
N ILE A 360 -7.98 -9.87 22.67
CA ILE A 360 -9.10 -10.77 22.96
C ILE A 360 -9.33 -11.65 21.74
N SER A 361 -9.06 -12.94 21.85
CA SER A 361 -9.31 -13.91 20.79
C SER A 361 -10.36 -14.92 21.22
N VAL A 362 -11.41 -15.09 20.42
CA VAL A 362 -12.44 -16.12 20.63
C VAL A 362 -12.48 -17.05 19.43
N LYS A 363 -12.61 -18.34 19.68
CA LYS A 363 -12.77 -19.38 18.67
C LYS A 363 -14.08 -20.12 18.91
N LEU A 364 -14.99 -20.11 17.94
CA LEU A 364 -16.33 -20.67 18.04
C LEU A 364 -16.75 -21.36 16.73
N PRO A 365 -17.58 -22.42 16.79
CA PRO A 365 -17.93 -23.21 15.60
C PRO A 365 -18.75 -22.45 14.55
N GLN A 366 -19.70 -21.60 14.99
CA GLN A 366 -20.62 -20.88 14.12
C GLN A 366 -20.65 -19.39 14.49
N PRO A 367 -19.63 -18.60 14.14
CA PRO A 367 -19.67 -17.17 14.39
C PRO A 367 -20.70 -16.49 13.48
N GLN A 368 -21.38 -15.48 14.02
CA GLN A 368 -22.29 -14.61 13.29
C GLN A 368 -21.69 -13.21 13.29
N PHE A 369 -21.53 -12.64 12.11
CA PHE A 369 -20.98 -11.30 11.93
C PHE A 369 -22.02 -10.35 11.35
N GLU A 370 -21.90 -9.06 11.65
CA GLU A 370 -22.63 -8.01 10.94
C GLU A 370 -21.93 -7.74 9.59
N GLY A 371 -22.62 -8.02 8.48
CA GLY A 371 -22.12 -7.77 7.13
C GLY A 371 -20.99 -8.71 6.67
N GLN A 372 -20.58 -8.52 5.41
CA GLN A 372 -19.57 -9.37 4.76
C GLN A 372 -18.14 -9.08 5.20
N THR A 373 -17.84 -7.84 5.62
CA THR A 373 -16.50 -7.44 6.08
C THR A 373 -16.12 -8.07 7.42
N LYS A 374 -17.06 -8.77 8.08
CA LYS A 374 -16.89 -9.45 9.36
C LYS A 374 -16.34 -8.54 10.48
N GLY A 375 -16.61 -7.23 10.38
CA GLY A 375 -16.06 -6.21 11.28
C GLY A 375 -16.60 -6.27 12.71
N LYS A 376 -17.81 -6.80 12.91
CA LYS A 376 -18.45 -6.89 14.22
C LYS A 376 -19.04 -8.27 14.50
N LEU A 377 -18.71 -8.86 15.65
CA LEU A 377 -19.29 -10.13 16.09
C LEU A 377 -20.64 -9.92 16.77
N ASN A 378 -21.65 -10.66 16.31
CA ASN A 378 -23.02 -10.64 16.82
C ASN A 378 -23.44 -11.93 17.55
N SER A 379 -22.61 -12.98 17.54
CA SER A 379 -22.87 -14.20 18.32
C SER A 379 -23.08 -13.89 19.81
N ASP A 380 -24.08 -14.50 20.45
CA ASP A 380 -24.37 -14.26 21.87
C ASP A 380 -23.36 -14.94 22.80
N ILE A 381 -22.20 -14.30 23.00
CA ILE A 381 -21.12 -14.80 23.86
C ILE A 381 -20.66 -13.80 24.92
N ALA A 382 -21.32 -12.63 25.01
CA ALA A 382 -20.94 -11.56 25.95
C ALA A 382 -20.98 -12.03 27.41
N GLY A 383 -22.01 -12.80 27.78
CA GLY A 383 -22.15 -13.37 29.12
C GLY A 383 -21.03 -14.36 29.46
N THR A 384 -20.70 -15.24 28.53
CA THR A 384 -19.62 -16.24 28.66
C THR A 384 -18.26 -15.56 28.86
N VAL A 385 -17.94 -14.55 28.03
CA VAL A 385 -16.70 -13.78 28.17
C VAL A 385 -16.66 -13.01 29.49
N THR A 386 -17.80 -12.41 29.89
CA THR A 386 -17.90 -11.67 31.15
C THR A 386 -17.60 -12.56 32.36
N GLN A 387 -18.21 -13.76 32.40
CA GLN A 387 -17.97 -14.72 33.48
C GLN A 387 -16.52 -15.17 33.52
N PHE A 388 -15.96 -15.53 32.36
CA PHE A 388 -14.58 -15.97 32.23
C PHE A 388 -13.58 -14.92 32.74
N VAL A 389 -13.73 -13.66 32.31
CA VAL A 389 -12.83 -12.57 32.72
C VAL A 389 -12.95 -12.27 34.21
N ASN A 390 -14.18 -12.17 34.77
CA ASN A 390 -14.37 -11.90 36.20
C ASN A 390 -13.69 -12.97 37.08
N GLU A 391 -13.81 -14.25 36.69
CA GLU A 391 -13.25 -15.37 37.43
C GLU A 391 -11.71 -15.39 37.36
N ARG A 392 -11.15 -15.37 36.15
CA ARG A 392 -9.70 -15.50 35.95
C ARG A 392 -8.93 -14.25 36.38
N LEU A 393 -9.43 -13.07 36.04
CA LEU A 393 -8.79 -11.81 36.42
C LEU A 393 -8.92 -11.55 37.92
N GLY A 394 -10.08 -11.86 38.50
CA GLY A 394 -10.30 -11.80 39.96
C GLY A 394 -9.30 -12.68 40.71
N ALA A 395 -9.22 -13.97 40.34
CA ALA A 395 -8.25 -14.89 40.93
C ALA A 395 -6.80 -14.42 40.75
N PHE A 396 -6.46 -13.85 39.58
CA PHE A 396 -5.14 -13.29 39.34
C PHE A 396 -4.82 -12.13 40.30
N PHE A 397 -5.75 -11.19 40.51
CA PHE A 397 -5.55 -10.06 41.42
C PHE A 397 -5.42 -10.47 42.89
N GLU A 398 -6.16 -11.50 43.32
CA GLU A 398 -6.03 -12.08 44.66
C GLU A 398 -4.64 -12.69 44.87
N GLN A 399 -4.15 -13.45 43.89
CA GLN A 399 -2.83 -14.08 43.93
C GLN A 399 -1.67 -13.08 43.75
N ASN A 400 -1.89 -11.98 43.03
CA ASN A 400 -0.86 -11.02 42.63
C ASN A 400 -1.19 -9.59 43.10
N SER A 401 -1.41 -9.42 44.40
CA SER A 401 -1.85 -8.16 45.02
C SER A 401 -0.97 -6.95 44.69
N THR A 402 0.35 -7.12 44.56
CA THR A 402 1.26 -6.04 44.15
C THR A 402 0.97 -5.54 42.73
N VAL A 403 0.68 -6.43 41.78
CA VAL A 403 0.34 -6.06 40.39
C VAL A 403 -1.03 -5.38 40.36
N ALA A 404 -2.01 -5.95 41.08
CA ALA A 404 -3.35 -5.38 41.20
C ALA A 404 -3.30 -3.93 41.72
N LYS A 405 -2.54 -3.67 42.79
CA LYS A 405 -2.34 -2.31 43.34
C LYS A 405 -1.78 -1.32 42.31
N LYS A 406 -0.77 -1.72 41.53
CA LYS A 406 -0.19 -0.86 40.49
C LYS A 406 -1.23 -0.49 39.42
N ILE A 407 -1.99 -1.46 38.92
CA ILE A 407 -3.03 -1.25 37.92
C ILE A 407 -4.14 -0.36 38.45
N ILE A 408 -4.64 -0.63 39.66
CA ILE A 408 -5.71 0.16 40.28
C ILE A 408 -5.26 1.60 40.53
N ASN A 409 -4.02 1.82 40.99
CA ASN A 409 -3.49 3.16 41.21
C ASN A 409 -3.37 3.97 39.90
N LYS A 410 -2.94 3.34 38.80
CA LYS A 410 -2.95 3.97 37.47
C LYS A 410 -4.35 4.46 37.10
N ALA A 411 -5.37 3.63 37.28
CA ALA A 411 -6.76 4.00 37.00
C ALA A 411 -7.28 5.10 37.95
N VAL A 412 -6.85 5.12 39.22
CA VAL A 412 -7.14 6.20 40.17
C VAL A 412 -6.49 7.52 39.73
N ASP A 413 -5.25 7.49 39.26
CA ASP A 413 -4.56 8.68 38.75
C ASP A 413 -5.21 9.20 37.47
N ALA A 414 -5.64 8.32 36.57
CA ALA A 414 -6.44 8.66 35.39
C ALA A 414 -7.75 9.37 35.77
N ALA A 415 -8.50 8.82 36.74
CA ALA A 415 -9.73 9.44 37.23
C ALA A 415 -9.49 10.84 37.85
N ARG A 416 -8.39 11.01 38.61
CA ARG A 416 -7.99 12.31 39.15
C ARG A 416 -7.63 13.31 38.05
N ALA A 417 -6.89 12.88 37.04
CA ALA A 417 -6.51 13.69 35.90
C ALA A 417 -7.75 14.13 35.08
N ARG A 418 -8.71 13.22 34.86
CA ARG A 418 -10.00 13.53 34.21
C ARG A 418 -10.78 14.59 34.97
N GLU A 419 -10.89 14.48 36.29
CA GLU A 419 -11.55 15.49 37.14
C GLU A 419 -10.84 16.84 37.10
N ALA A 420 -9.50 16.85 37.09
CA ALA A 420 -8.70 18.08 36.95
C ALA A 420 -8.90 18.73 35.57
N ALA A 421 -8.90 17.94 34.50
CA ALA A 421 -9.15 18.40 33.13
C ALA A 421 -10.58 18.96 32.99
N ARG A 422 -11.60 18.31 33.58
CA ARG A 422 -12.98 18.82 33.61
C ARG A 422 -13.03 20.20 34.27
N LYS A 423 -12.39 20.35 35.44
CA LYS A 423 -12.32 21.64 36.15
C LYS A 423 -11.60 22.72 35.34
N ALA A 424 -10.49 22.38 34.68
CA ALA A 424 -9.75 23.31 33.83
C ALA A 424 -10.59 23.77 32.61
N ARG A 425 -11.30 22.83 31.96
CA ARG A 425 -12.23 23.11 30.87
C ARG A 425 -13.41 23.98 31.30
N ASP A 426 -13.98 23.72 32.47
CA ASP A 426 -15.07 24.54 33.01
C ASP A 426 -14.59 25.95 33.35
N LEU A 427 -13.33 26.12 33.78
CA LEU A 427 -12.72 27.42 34.06
C LEU A 427 -12.46 28.21 32.77
N THR A 428 -11.99 27.58 31.69
CA THR A 428 -11.80 28.22 30.38
C THR A 428 -13.13 28.58 29.73
N ARG A 429 -14.15 27.73 29.86
CA ARG A 429 -15.52 27.99 29.40
C ARG A 429 -16.16 29.17 30.14
N ARG A 430 -15.92 29.32 31.45
CA ARG A 430 -16.39 30.47 32.23
C ARG A 430 -15.68 31.78 31.86
N LYS A 431 -14.40 31.74 31.48
CA LYS A 431 -13.70 32.92 30.92
C LYS A 431 -14.17 33.28 29.51
N GLY A 432 -14.59 32.31 28.70
CA GLY A 432 -15.11 32.53 27.35
C GLY A 432 -16.56 33.07 27.26
N ALA A 433 -17.34 33.02 28.34
CA ALA A 433 -18.72 33.53 28.32
C ALA A 433 -18.81 35.07 28.32
N LEU A 434 -17.74 35.78 28.69
CA LEU A 434 -17.66 37.25 28.73
C LEU A 434 -16.73 37.84 27.65
N ASP A 435 -15.99 36.99 26.92
CA ASP A 435 -15.08 37.41 25.86
C ASP A 435 -15.52 36.74 24.55
N SER A 436 -16.19 37.50 23.69
CA SER A 436 -16.71 37.01 22.42
C SER A 436 -15.60 36.47 21.52
N GLY A 437 -15.48 35.15 21.39
CA GLY A 437 -14.99 34.45 20.19
C GLY A 437 -13.74 35.01 19.48
N GLY A 438 -12.67 35.34 20.21
CA GLY A 438 -11.43 35.82 19.61
C GLY A 438 -10.68 34.70 18.86
N LEU A 439 -10.58 34.83 17.53
CA LEU A 439 -9.62 34.05 16.74
C LEU A 439 -8.18 34.34 17.22
N PRO A 440 -7.23 33.38 17.06
CA PRO A 440 -5.84 33.63 17.44
C PRO A 440 -5.29 34.88 16.77
N GLY A 441 -4.63 35.78 17.50
CA GLY A 441 -4.16 37.06 16.95
C GLY A 441 -3.15 36.93 15.79
N LYS A 442 -2.49 35.78 15.69
CA LYS A 442 -1.56 35.44 14.59
C LYS A 442 -2.24 34.83 13.36
N LEU A 443 -3.50 34.42 13.48
CA LEU A 443 -4.26 33.86 12.36
C LEU A 443 -4.62 34.99 11.38
N ALA A 444 -4.13 34.90 10.16
CA ALA A 444 -4.67 35.69 9.07
C ALA A 444 -5.87 34.91 8.50
N ASP A 445 -7.10 35.29 8.85
CA ASP A 445 -8.29 34.55 8.39
C ASP A 445 -8.64 34.88 6.91
N CYS A 446 -9.55 34.09 6.33
CA CYS A 446 -10.18 34.33 5.03
C CYS A 446 -11.58 34.97 5.17
N SER A 447 -12.10 35.53 4.08
CA SER A 447 -13.45 36.15 4.09
C SER A 447 -14.59 35.15 3.89
N GLU A 448 -14.33 34.04 3.19
CA GLU A 448 -15.28 32.95 2.98
C GLU A 448 -15.63 32.26 4.30
N ARG A 449 -16.87 31.79 4.40
CA ARG A 449 -17.41 31.15 5.61
C ARG A 449 -17.83 29.70 5.38
N ASP A 450 -18.03 29.29 4.12
CA ASP A 450 -18.27 27.89 3.78
C ASP A 450 -17.00 27.05 4.00
N PRO A 451 -16.99 26.12 4.99
CA PRO A 451 -15.81 25.30 5.26
C PRO A 451 -15.28 24.57 4.03
N ASN A 452 -16.16 24.09 3.13
CA ASN A 452 -15.73 23.30 1.97
C ASN A 452 -14.88 24.08 0.97
N ARG A 453 -14.99 25.42 1.00
CA ARG A 453 -14.24 26.32 0.13
C ARG A 453 -13.04 26.93 0.83
N CYS A 454 -13.04 26.92 2.17
CA CYS A 454 -11.99 27.49 2.99
C CYS A 454 -10.79 26.56 3.15
N GLU A 455 -9.59 27.14 3.09
CA GLU A 455 -8.32 26.45 3.25
C GLU A 455 -7.51 27.09 4.37
N LEU A 456 -6.87 26.29 5.22
CA LEU A 456 -5.96 26.76 6.26
C LEU A 456 -4.55 26.25 5.98
N PHE A 457 -3.60 27.16 5.79
CA PHE A 457 -2.19 26.82 5.71
C PHE A 457 -1.54 26.95 7.08
N LEU A 458 -1.00 25.84 7.59
CA LEU A 458 -0.12 25.81 8.75
C LEU A 458 1.31 25.98 8.24
N VAL A 459 1.90 27.14 8.51
CA VAL A 459 3.18 27.54 7.91
C VAL A 459 4.29 27.59 8.95
N GLU A 460 5.45 27.05 8.60
CA GLU A 460 6.66 27.10 9.41
C GLU A 460 7.22 28.52 9.49
N GLY A 461 7.21 29.11 10.69
CA GLY A 461 7.83 30.40 10.97
C GLY A 461 7.07 31.63 10.46
N GLU A 462 7.44 32.80 11.00
CA GLU A 462 6.82 34.07 10.59
C GLU A 462 7.29 34.56 9.23
N SER A 463 8.49 34.16 8.77
CA SER A 463 9.04 34.59 7.48
C SER A 463 8.24 33.99 6.31
N ALA A 464 8.18 32.65 6.23
CA ALA A 464 7.35 31.97 5.24
C ALA A 464 5.85 32.31 5.43
N GLY A 465 5.39 32.46 6.68
CA GLY A 465 4.03 32.94 6.98
C GLY A 465 3.74 34.33 6.42
N GLY A 466 4.73 35.23 6.41
CA GLY A 466 4.64 36.57 5.81
C GLY A 466 4.52 36.51 4.29
N THR A 467 5.39 35.75 3.62
CA THR A 467 5.35 35.54 2.17
C THR A 467 4.04 34.87 1.74
N ALA A 468 3.59 33.84 2.46
CA ALA A 468 2.31 33.16 2.22
C ALA A 468 1.12 34.10 2.42
N LYS A 469 1.14 34.95 3.46
CA LYS A 469 0.10 35.96 3.70
C LYS A 469 0.01 37.00 2.56
N GLN A 470 1.13 37.34 1.94
CA GLN A 470 1.18 38.25 0.79
C GLN A 470 0.72 37.59 -0.51
N GLY A 471 1.08 36.33 -0.74
CA GLY A 471 0.78 35.60 -1.97
C GLY A 471 -0.61 34.96 -2.04
N ARG A 472 -1.28 34.74 -0.91
CA ARG A 472 -2.57 34.03 -0.85
C ARG A 472 -3.72 34.76 -1.53
N ASP A 473 -4.74 33.98 -1.91
CA ASP A 473 -6.08 34.53 -2.12
C ASP A 473 -6.81 34.69 -0.78
N ARG A 474 -6.97 35.94 -0.34
CA ARG A 474 -7.62 36.30 0.93
C ARG A 474 -9.10 35.90 0.98
N ARG A 475 -9.72 35.59 -0.17
CA ARG A 475 -11.12 35.16 -0.24
C ARG A 475 -11.33 33.86 0.52
N PHE A 476 -10.47 32.86 0.27
CA PHE A 476 -10.71 31.50 0.78
C PHE A 476 -9.51 30.87 1.49
N GLN A 477 -8.32 31.50 1.49
CA GLN A 477 -7.13 30.96 2.15
C GLN A 477 -6.78 31.71 3.44
N ALA A 478 -6.76 30.98 4.55
CA ALA A 478 -6.28 31.42 5.86
C ALA A 478 -4.84 30.95 6.08
N ILE A 479 -4.04 31.74 6.80
CA ILE A 479 -2.64 31.44 7.13
C ILE A 479 -2.48 31.47 8.65
N LEU A 480 -1.96 30.39 9.23
CA LEU A 480 -1.57 30.31 10.63
C LEU A 480 -0.06 30.02 10.73
N PRO A 481 0.76 31.06 10.98
CA PRO A 481 2.18 30.87 11.24
C PRO A 481 2.42 30.16 12.58
N LEU A 482 3.34 29.21 12.58
CA LEU A 482 3.74 28.44 13.75
C LEU A 482 5.15 28.85 14.17
N LYS A 483 5.33 29.18 15.46
CA LYS A 483 6.62 29.63 16.00
C LYS A 483 7.36 28.50 16.68
N GLY A 484 8.60 28.27 16.26
CA GLY A 484 9.49 27.27 16.85
C GLY A 484 8.97 25.84 16.70
N LYS A 485 9.58 24.91 17.43
CA LYS A 485 9.20 23.50 17.43
C LYS A 485 7.96 23.31 18.32
N ILE A 486 6.95 22.64 17.77
CA ILE A 486 5.71 22.33 18.49
C ILE A 486 6.02 21.32 19.60
N LEU A 487 5.27 21.41 20.72
CA LEU A 487 5.35 20.42 21.78
C LEU A 487 5.00 19.03 21.25
N ASN A 488 5.87 18.06 21.52
CA ASN A 488 5.58 16.66 21.23
C ASN A 488 4.46 16.15 22.15
N VAL A 489 3.27 15.98 21.58
CA VAL A 489 2.08 15.55 22.32
C VAL A 489 2.09 14.08 22.72
N GLU A 490 2.93 13.25 22.09
CA GLU A 490 3.10 11.83 22.46
C GLU A 490 3.62 11.70 23.90
N LYS A 491 4.56 12.57 24.28
CA LYS A 491 5.19 12.58 25.61
C LYS A 491 4.50 13.51 26.61
N ALA A 492 3.64 14.38 26.13
CA ALA A 492 3.08 15.43 26.95
C ALA A 492 1.74 15.00 27.55
N ARG A 493 1.56 15.30 28.84
CA ARG A 493 0.25 15.17 29.48
C ARG A 493 -0.78 16.11 28.85
N TYR A 494 -2.03 15.70 28.90
CA TYR A 494 -3.15 16.40 28.28
C TYR A 494 -3.32 17.85 28.77
N ASP A 495 -3.10 18.11 30.07
CA ASP A 495 -3.14 19.45 30.66
C ASP A 495 -2.01 20.36 30.15
N LYS A 496 -0.78 19.83 30.07
CA LYS A 496 0.38 20.56 29.52
C LYS A 496 0.20 20.87 28.03
N MET A 497 -0.40 19.94 27.28
CA MET A 497 -0.74 20.15 25.87
C MET A 497 -1.73 21.31 25.72
N LEU A 498 -2.82 21.35 26.50
CA LEU A 498 -3.82 22.43 26.43
C LEU A 498 -3.26 23.80 26.87
N ALA A 499 -2.24 23.81 27.71
CA ALA A 499 -1.56 25.04 28.11
C ALA A 499 -0.64 25.61 27.00
N HIS A 500 -0.23 24.81 26.02
CA HIS A 500 0.70 25.21 24.96
C HIS A 500 0.06 26.19 23.97
N GLU A 501 0.70 27.34 23.74
CA GLU A 501 0.13 28.44 22.95
C GLU A 501 -0.16 28.07 21.50
N GLU A 502 0.79 27.41 20.82
CA GLU A 502 0.65 27.03 19.41
C GLU A 502 -0.48 26.02 19.19
N ILE A 503 -0.62 25.06 20.12
CA ILE A 503 -1.66 24.02 20.06
C ILE A 503 -3.03 24.65 20.34
N ARG A 504 -3.12 25.53 21.34
CA ARG A 504 -4.34 26.30 21.62
C ARG A 504 -4.75 27.14 20.41
N ALA A 505 -3.79 27.83 19.76
CA ALA A 505 -4.08 28.60 18.56
C ALA A 505 -4.61 27.74 17.41
N MET A 506 -4.04 26.54 17.20
CA MET A 506 -4.55 25.58 16.21
C MET A 506 -5.98 25.12 16.53
N ILE A 507 -6.24 24.69 17.77
CA ILE A 507 -7.57 24.23 18.19
C ILE A 507 -8.62 25.33 18.00
N THR A 508 -8.30 26.56 18.42
CA THR A 508 -9.20 27.71 18.25
C THR A 508 -9.40 28.05 16.77
N ALA A 509 -8.36 27.99 15.94
CA ALA A 509 -8.49 28.23 14.50
C ALA A 509 -9.41 27.19 13.84
N LEU A 510 -9.23 25.90 14.15
CA LEU A 510 -9.99 24.79 13.56
C LEU A 510 -11.46 24.80 13.97
N GLY A 511 -11.77 25.21 15.22
CA GLY A 511 -13.15 25.34 15.72
C GLY A 511 -13.86 24.01 16.05
N THR A 512 -13.14 22.88 15.99
CA THR A 512 -13.69 21.54 16.22
C THR A 512 -13.81 21.15 17.70
N GLY A 513 -13.26 21.94 18.63
CA GLY A 513 -13.06 21.50 20.01
C GLY A 513 -11.93 20.48 20.14
N ILE A 514 -11.74 19.95 21.35
CA ILE A 514 -10.72 18.93 21.66
C ILE A 514 -11.20 18.04 22.83
N ALA A 515 -10.80 16.76 22.83
CA ALA A 515 -11.28 15.64 23.70
C ALA A 515 -12.46 14.86 23.12
N LYS A 516 -12.57 13.57 23.49
CA LYS A 516 -13.59 12.63 23.02
C LYS A 516 -15.04 13.13 23.22
N ASP A 517 -15.29 13.92 24.26
CA ASP A 517 -16.64 14.41 24.61
C ASP A 517 -16.99 15.79 24.01
N ASP A 518 -16.04 16.51 23.42
CA ASP A 518 -16.20 17.90 22.94
C ASP A 518 -15.71 18.10 21.49
N PHE A 519 -14.90 17.17 20.99
CA PHE A 519 -14.43 17.17 19.62
C PHE A 519 -15.57 16.80 18.66
N ASP A 520 -15.89 17.75 17.77
CA ASP A 520 -16.88 17.59 16.72
C ASP A 520 -16.24 17.92 15.37
N PRO A 521 -15.91 16.91 14.55
CA PRO A 521 -15.29 17.13 13.24
C PRO A 521 -16.23 17.81 12.24
N THR A 522 -17.54 17.91 12.51
CA THR A 522 -18.48 18.63 11.63
C THR A 522 -18.40 20.14 11.78
N LYS A 523 -17.84 20.64 12.89
CA LYS A 523 -17.67 22.08 13.15
C LYS A 523 -16.37 22.67 12.58
N VAL A 524 -15.63 21.88 11.80
CA VAL A 524 -14.37 22.33 11.22
C VAL A 524 -14.60 23.59 10.36
N ARG A 525 -13.77 24.61 10.59
CA ARG A 525 -13.89 25.90 9.89
C ARG A 525 -13.26 25.91 8.50
N TYR A 526 -12.35 24.98 8.23
CA TYR A 526 -11.59 24.88 6.98
C TYR A 526 -11.64 23.44 6.48
N GLY A 527 -12.20 23.23 5.29
CA GLY A 527 -12.36 21.92 4.67
C GLY A 527 -11.04 21.32 4.22
N LYS A 528 -10.02 22.16 3.97
CA LYS A 528 -8.65 21.72 3.74
C LYS A 528 -7.70 22.37 4.72
N ILE A 529 -6.91 21.54 5.39
CA ILE A 529 -5.84 21.95 6.31
C ILE A 529 -4.53 21.50 5.66
N ILE A 530 -3.72 22.45 5.23
CA ILE A 530 -2.52 22.23 4.42
C ILE A 530 -1.29 22.52 5.27
N LEU A 531 -0.46 21.50 5.47
CA LEU A 531 0.83 21.60 6.15
C LEU A 531 1.86 22.08 5.13
N MET A 532 2.39 23.28 5.33
CA MET A 532 3.36 23.91 4.43
C MET A 532 4.65 24.20 5.22
N THR A 533 5.56 23.22 5.19
CA THR A 533 6.85 23.21 5.89
C THR A 533 8.00 23.23 4.88
N ASP A 534 9.19 23.65 5.30
CA ASP A 534 10.37 23.66 4.45
C ASP A 534 10.84 22.24 4.08
N ALA A 535 11.55 22.13 2.96
CA ALA A 535 12.09 20.87 2.44
C ALA A 535 13.45 20.53 3.08
N ASP A 536 13.60 20.82 4.38
CA ASP A 536 14.80 20.59 5.16
C ASP A 536 14.52 19.68 6.38
N VAL A 537 15.53 19.55 7.24
CA VAL A 537 15.46 18.72 8.45
C VAL A 537 14.51 19.27 9.51
N ASP A 538 14.40 20.60 9.64
CA ASP A 538 13.56 21.24 10.65
C ASP A 538 12.08 21.23 10.21
N GLY A 539 11.81 21.48 8.93
CA GLY A 539 10.48 21.35 8.34
C GLY A 539 9.96 19.91 8.39
N SER A 540 10.82 18.92 8.13
CA SER A 540 10.47 17.50 8.32
C SER A 540 10.13 17.17 9.77
N HIS A 541 10.81 17.78 10.73
CA HIS A 541 10.54 17.61 12.16
C HIS A 541 9.21 18.25 12.57
N ILE A 542 8.94 19.50 12.15
CA ILE A 542 7.67 20.18 12.43
C ILE A 542 6.49 19.45 11.80
N ARG A 543 6.64 18.98 10.56
CA ARG A 543 5.63 18.15 9.89
C ARG A 543 5.32 16.89 10.70
N THR A 544 6.34 16.21 11.22
CA THR A 544 6.15 15.01 12.06
C THR A 544 5.39 15.33 13.35
N LEU A 545 5.69 16.45 14.01
CA LEU A 545 4.98 16.90 15.21
C LEU A 545 3.51 17.22 14.94
N LEU A 546 3.22 17.91 13.82
CA LEU A 546 1.86 18.22 13.38
C LEU A 546 1.06 16.95 13.07
N LEU A 547 1.65 16.03 12.32
CA LEU A 547 1.03 14.74 12.01
C LEU A 547 0.74 13.95 13.28
N THR A 548 1.66 13.94 14.25
CA THR A 548 1.46 13.31 15.57
C THR A 548 0.26 13.93 16.29
N PHE A 549 0.13 15.26 16.29
CA PHE A 549 -1.00 15.95 16.90
C PHE A 549 -2.34 15.56 16.27
N PHE A 550 -2.44 15.62 14.93
CA PHE A 550 -3.67 15.25 14.24
C PHE A 550 -4.00 13.76 14.43
N PHE A 551 -3.00 12.88 14.40
CA PHE A 551 -3.17 11.45 14.64
C PHE A 551 -3.72 11.16 16.04
N ARG A 552 -3.14 11.78 17.07
CA ARG A 552 -3.49 11.51 18.48
C ARG A 552 -4.80 12.14 18.94
N HIS A 553 -5.12 13.35 18.46
CA HIS A 553 -6.20 14.14 19.04
C HIS A 553 -7.33 14.50 18.06
N MET A 554 -7.10 14.40 16.75
CA MET A 554 -8.07 14.81 15.72
C MET A 554 -8.11 13.80 14.57
N GLN A 555 -8.05 12.51 14.90
CA GLN A 555 -7.91 11.42 13.95
C GLN A 555 -9.00 11.44 12.87
N ASP A 556 -10.22 11.83 13.22
CA ASP A 556 -11.33 11.89 12.26
C ASP A 556 -11.16 12.93 11.17
N LEU A 557 -10.37 14.00 11.38
CA LEU A 557 -10.03 14.94 10.32
C LEU A 557 -9.12 14.30 9.26
N ILE A 558 -8.25 13.37 9.67
CA ILE A 558 -7.45 12.59 8.72
C ILE A 558 -8.34 11.59 7.98
N LYS A 559 -9.21 10.86 8.70
CA LYS A 559 -10.15 9.90 8.08
C LYS A 559 -11.11 10.56 7.08
N ARG A 560 -11.52 11.80 7.34
CA ARG A 560 -12.35 12.60 6.43
C ARG A 560 -11.58 13.23 5.27
N GLY A 561 -10.25 13.07 5.22
CA GLY A 561 -9.41 13.61 4.16
C GLY A 561 -9.24 15.13 4.21
N ASN A 562 -9.33 15.75 5.39
CA ASN A 562 -9.16 17.19 5.54
C ASN A 562 -7.69 17.62 5.59
N ILE A 563 -6.76 16.71 5.89
CA ILE A 563 -5.33 17.03 6.09
C ILE A 563 -4.52 16.79 4.81
N PHE A 564 -3.73 17.77 4.42
CA PHE A 564 -2.90 17.77 3.21
C PHE A 564 -1.49 18.27 3.52
N ILE A 565 -0.50 17.88 2.71
CA ILE A 565 0.88 18.38 2.75
C ILE A 565 1.17 19.06 1.41
N ALA A 566 1.68 20.29 1.46
CA ALA A 566 2.09 21.02 0.26
C ALA A 566 3.33 20.37 -0.39
N GLN A 567 3.42 20.38 -1.72
CA GLN A 567 4.55 19.87 -2.50
C GLN A 567 5.19 20.99 -3.32
N PRO A 568 6.09 21.81 -2.72
CA PRO A 568 6.82 22.82 -3.47
C PRO A 568 7.79 22.16 -4.47
N PRO A 569 8.15 22.84 -5.59
CA PRO A 569 9.03 22.29 -6.60
C PRO A 569 10.48 22.18 -6.13
N LEU A 570 11.17 21.11 -6.55
CA LEU A 570 12.57 20.86 -6.17
C LEU A 570 13.56 21.63 -7.05
N PHE A 571 13.27 21.77 -8.35
CA PHE A 571 14.15 22.47 -9.29
C PHE A 571 13.42 23.59 -10.05
N SER A 572 14.18 24.63 -10.38
CA SER A 572 13.81 25.66 -11.35
C SER A 572 14.85 25.68 -12.48
N LEU A 573 14.37 25.45 -13.70
CA LEU A 573 15.13 25.55 -14.93
C LEU A 573 14.90 26.92 -15.55
N LYS A 574 15.97 27.71 -15.71
CA LYS A 574 15.91 29.03 -16.36
C LYS A 574 16.72 29.06 -17.65
N LYS A 575 16.10 29.54 -18.72
CA LYS A 575 16.76 29.87 -20.00
C LYS A 575 16.22 31.19 -20.52
N GLY A 576 17.05 32.24 -20.43
CA GLY A 576 16.62 33.61 -20.74
C GLY A 576 15.44 34.06 -19.88
N LYS A 577 14.31 34.41 -20.52
CA LYS A 577 13.05 34.81 -19.86
C LYS A 577 12.11 33.64 -19.53
N SER A 578 12.41 32.44 -20.02
CA SER A 578 11.59 31.25 -19.74
C SER A 578 12.07 30.59 -18.44
N GLN A 579 11.12 30.28 -17.56
CA GLN A 579 11.33 29.57 -16.31
C GLN A 579 10.37 28.39 -16.24
N GLN A 580 10.89 27.21 -15.90
CA GLN A 580 10.11 25.99 -15.74
C GLN A 580 10.44 25.35 -14.39
N TYR A 581 9.42 24.97 -13.63
CA TYR A 581 9.57 24.27 -12.35
C TYR A 581 9.46 22.75 -12.55
N ILE A 582 10.27 22.00 -11.83
CA ILE A 582 10.29 20.54 -11.85
C ILE A 582 10.15 20.03 -10.41
N LYS A 583 9.30 19.02 -10.24
CA LYS A 583 8.90 18.52 -8.92
C LYS A 583 9.84 17.45 -8.39
N ASP A 584 10.32 16.56 -9.26
CA ASP A 584 11.13 15.41 -8.90
C ASP A 584 12.24 15.09 -9.91
N GLU A 585 13.10 14.14 -9.56
CA GLU A 585 14.26 13.76 -10.34
C GLU A 585 13.90 12.94 -11.60
N ARG A 586 12.80 12.19 -11.60
CA ARG A 586 12.34 11.43 -12.78
C ARG A 586 11.84 12.36 -13.87
N GLU A 587 11.07 13.38 -13.49
CA GLU A 587 10.63 14.46 -14.36
C GLU A 587 11.85 15.24 -14.89
N PHE A 588 12.87 15.46 -14.05
CA PHE A 588 14.13 16.06 -14.49
C PHE A 588 14.79 15.27 -15.62
N VAL A 589 15.02 13.96 -15.46
CA VAL A 589 15.62 13.11 -16.51
C VAL A 589 14.81 13.15 -17.79
N LYS A 590 13.48 13.00 -17.70
CA LYS A 590 12.58 13.06 -18.87
C LYS A 590 12.67 14.40 -19.62
N VAL A 591 12.74 15.51 -18.89
CA VAL A 591 12.90 16.84 -19.49
C VAL A 591 14.29 16.99 -20.14
N MET A 592 15.35 16.46 -19.53
CA MET A 592 16.70 16.48 -20.11
C MET A 592 16.78 15.67 -21.40
N VAL A 593 16.28 14.42 -21.40
CA VAL A 593 16.27 13.54 -22.58
C VAL A 593 15.49 14.16 -23.74
N LYS A 594 14.28 14.67 -23.47
CA LYS A 594 13.45 15.32 -24.50
C LYS A 594 14.17 16.50 -25.15
N ARG A 595 14.87 17.31 -24.36
CA ARG A 595 15.59 18.49 -24.85
C ARG A 595 16.87 18.13 -25.60
N ALA A 596 17.61 17.15 -25.11
CA ALA A 596 18.80 16.64 -25.79
C ALA A 596 18.42 16.05 -27.17
N ALA A 597 17.30 15.34 -27.26
CA ALA A 597 16.84 14.74 -28.50
C ALA A 597 16.48 15.76 -29.60
N ASP A 598 16.19 17.03 -29.25
CA ASP A 598 15.89 18.10 -30.21
C ASP A 598 17.15 18.64 -30.94
N GLY A 599 18.36 18.26 -30.50
CA GLY A 599 19.64 18.75 -31.01
C GLY A 599 20.66 17.66 -31.32
N LEU A 600 20.32 16.38 -31.18
CA LEU A 600 21.23 15.24 -31.38
C LEU A 600 20.73 14.31 -32.49
N ILE A 601 21.66 13.81 -33.30
CA ILE A 601 21.45 12.67 -34.20
C ILE A 601 22.37 11.56 -33.73
N ILE A 602 21.83 10.35 -33.56
CA ILE A 602 22.60 9.16 -33.23
C ILE A 602 22.62 8.25 -34.43
N ARG A 603 23.80 7.91 -34.96
CA ARG A 603 23.98 6.87 -35.96
C ARG A 603 24.40 5.56 -35.30
N TYR A 604 23.88 4.44 -35.79
CA TYR A 604 24.12 3.10 -35.27
C TYR A 604 24.29 2.09 -36.43
N GLY A 605 24.81 0.89 -36.14
CA GLY A 605 25.03 -0.18 -37.15
C GLY A 605 25.94 0.26 -38.30
N GLU A 606 27.25 0.40 -38.03
CA GLU A 606 28.27 0.94 -38.96
C GLU A 606 27.91 2.30 -39.60
N GLY A 607 27.01 3.07 -38.97
CA GLY A 607 26.60 4.40 -39.42
C GLY A 607 25.48 4.43 -40.46
N ALA A 608 24.89 3.28 -40.80
CA ALA A 608 23.88 3.15 -41.85
C ALA A 608 22.49 3.70 -41.44
N ALA A 609 22.16 3.64 -40.15
CA ALA A 609 20.85 4.02 -39.64
C ALA A 609 20.93 5.17 -38.61
N LYS A 610 19.86 5.97 -38.50
CA LYS A 610 19.82 7.18 -37.67
C LYS A 610 18.62 7.23 -36.71
N LEU A 611 18.84 7.80 -35.53
CA LEU A 611 17.82 8.18 -34.54
C LEU A 611 17.91 9.69 -34.29
N GLU A 612 16.79 10.40 -34.40
CA GLU A 612 16.71 11.84 -34.17
C GLU A 612 15.34 12.25 -33.61
N GLY A 613 15.26 13.39 -32.92
CA GLY A 613 14.00 13.98 -32.47
C GLY A 613 13.14 13.04 -31.62
N LYS A 614 11.88 12.84 -32.03
CA LYS A 614 10.90 12.03 -31.25
C LYS A 614 11.30 10.57 -31.14
N ASP A 615 11.92 10.00 -32.16
CA ASP A 615 12.32 8.60 -32.18
C ASP A 615 13.50 8.37 -31.23
N LEU A 616 14.44 9.31 -31.20
CA LEU A 616 15.51 9.32 -30.19
C LEU A 616 14.94 9.43 -28.77
N ALA A 617 14.03 10.38 -28.51
CA ALA A 617 13.43 10.52 -27.20
C ALA A 617 12.67 9.25 -26.75
N ARG A 618 11.96 8.59 -27.69
CA ARG A 618 11.27 7.32 -27.43
C ARG A 618 12.25 6.19 -27.14
N PHE A 619 13.29 6.03 -27.98
CA PHE A 619 14.34 5.04 -27.77
C PHE A 619 15.00 5.21 -26.40
N MET A 620 15.40 6.43 -26.04
CA MET A 620 16.01 6.71 -24.74
C MET A 620 15.09 6.40 -23.57
N THR A 621 13.79 6.72 -23.68
CA THR A 621 12.82 6.39 -22.64
C THR A 621 12.69 4.89 -22.45
N VAL A 622 12.57 4.12 -23.54
CA VAL A 622 12.44 2.66 -23.48
C VAL A 622 13.77 2.01 -23.03
N LEU A 623 14.91 2.58 -23.41
CA LEU A 623 16.23 2.15 -22.95
C LEU A 623 16.38 2.32 -21.44
N ASP A 624 15.96 3.46 -20.88
CA ASP A 624 15.96 3.68 -19.42
C ASP A 624 15.08 2.66 -18.70
N GLU A 625 13.89 2.37 -19.26
CA GLU A 625 13.00 1.34 -18.72
C GLU A 625 13.62 -0.06 -18.81
N TYR A 626 14.21 -0.43 -19.95
CA TYR A 626 14.91 -1.70 -20.15
C TYR A 626 16.06 -1.86 -19.15
N LEU A 627 16.92 -0.86 -19.00
CA LEU A 627 18.04 -0.90 -18.05
C LEU A 627 17.55 -1.05 -16.61
N GLY A 628 16.44 -0.39 -16.26
CA GLY A 628 15.79 -0.57 -14.96
C GLY A 628 15.32 -2.01 -14.70
N PHE A 629 14.68 -2.65 -15.67
CA PHE A 629 14.27 -4.07 -15.55
C PHE A 629 15.45 -5.04 -15.65
N PHE A 630 16.46 -4.72 -16.45
CA PHE A 630 17.69 -5.49 -16.55
C PHE A 630 18.41 -5.54 -15.20
N GLU A 631 18.57 -4.40 -14.53
CA GLU A 631 19.18 -4.35 -13.20
C GLU A 631 18.38 -5.10 -12.14
N LYS A 632 17.05 -5.22 -12.30
CA LYS A 632 16.21 -6.05 -11.43
C LYS A 632 16.41 -7.54 -11.67
N ALA A 633 16.36 -7.97 -12.94
CA ALA A 633 16.59 -9.36 -13.31
C ALA A 633 18.03 -9.82 -12.96
N ASP A 634 19.01 -8.96 -13.17
CA ASP A 634 20.42 -9.24 -12.90
C ASP A 634 20.70 -9.47 -11.41
N LYS A 635 19.91 -8.88 -10.50
CA LYS A 635 20.10 -9.16 -9.06
C LYS A 635 19.84 -10.61 -8.68
N ARG A 636 19.01 -11.34 -9.44
CA ARG A 636 18.73 -12.77 -9.21
C ARG A 636 19.84 -13.67 -9.78
N LEU A 637 20.35 -13.33 -10.96
CA LEU A 637 21.40 -14.10 -11.65
C LEU A 637 22.83 -13.71 -11.25
N ARG A 638 22.99 -12.49 -10.72
CA ARG A 638 24.24 -11.85 -10.31
C ARG A 638 25.34 -11.96 -11.37
N ASN A 639 24.95 -11.82 -12.64
CA ASN A 639 25.86 -11.93 -13.78
C ASN A 639 25.29 -11.26 -15.03
N GLU A 640 25.80 -10.07 -15.36
CA GLU A 640 25.26 -9.25 -16.46
C GLU A 640 25.29 -9.99 -17.81
N HIS A 641 26.37 -10.71 -18.12
CA HIS A 641 26.51 -11.43 -19.38
C HIS A 641 25.48 -12.55 -19.53
N VAL A 642 25.18 -13.28 -18.43
CA VAL A 642 24.14 -14.31 -18.44
C VAL A 642 22.74 -13.66 -18.51
N THR A 643 22.51 -12.57 -17.80
CA THR A 643 21.24 -11.83 -17.83
C THR A 643 20.91 -11.32 -19.24
N GLU A 644 21.92 -10.86 -20.00
CA GLU A 644 21.76 -10.45 -21.40
C GLU A 644 21.31 -11.57 -22.34
N LEU A 645 21.58 -12.85 -22.02
CA LEU A 645 21.19 -13.98 -22.86
C LEU A 645 19.69 -14.24 -22.84
N ILE A 646 18.99 -13.93 -21.74
CA ILE A 646 17.55 -14.15 -21.62
C ILE A 646 16.77 -13.42 -22.73
N PRO A 647 16.89 -12.08 -22.88
CA PRO A 647 16.17 -11.37 -23.93
C PRO A 647 16.73 -11.67 -25.33
N ARG A 648 18.04 -11.90 -25.49
CA ARG A 648 18.66 -12.26 -26.78
C ARG A 648 18.21 -13.61 -27.35
N LEU A 649 17.92 -14.58 -26.48
CA LEU A 649 17.46 -15.91 -26.89
C LEU A 649 15.93 -16.00 -26.98
N ASP A 650 15.23 -14.90 -26.67
CA ASP A 650 13.76 -14.82 -26.62
C ASP A 650 13.15 -15.96 -25.79
N LEU A 651 13.71 -16.22 -24.60
CA LEU A 651 13.11 -17.14 -23.63
C LEU A 651 11.87 -16.46 -23.07
N ALA A 652 10.69 -16.72 -23.64
CA ALA A 652 9.48 -15.95 -23.32
C ALA A 652 8.24 -16.81 -23.12
N LYS A 653 8.30 -18.10 -23.48
CA LYS A 653 7.16 -19.01 -23.45
C LYS A 653 7.50 -20.26 -22.64
N ARG A 654 6.51 -20.84 -21.96
CA ARG A 654 6.69 -22.10 -21.24
C ARG A 654 7.18 -23.22 -22.14
N ALA A 655 6.68 -23.26 -23.38
CA ALA A 655 7.13 -24.18 -24.42
C ALA A 655 8.63 -24.09 -24.76
N ASP A 656 9.31 -23.00 -24.39
CA ASP A 656 10.77 -22.88 -24.56
C ASP A 656 11.54 -23.76 -23.56
N PHE A 657 10.90 -24.19 -22.47
CA PHE A 657 11.41 -25.04 -21.40
C PHE A 657 10.80 -26.44 -21.42
N GLU A 658 9.71 -26.67 -22.17
CA GLU A 658 9.07 -27.99 -22.29
C GLU A 658 9.88 -28.94 -23.16
N GLY A 659 10.09 -30.17 -22.69
CA GLY A 659 10.79 -31.22 -23.42
C GLY A 659 10.67 -32.57 -22.72
N GLU A 660 11.15 -33.64 -23.36
CA GLU A 660 11.22 -34.95 -22.70
C GLU A 660 12.43 -35.01 -21.77
N LYS A 661 12.40 -35.86 -20.73
CA LYS A 661 13.51 -36.03 -19.76
C LYS A 661 14.88 -36.32 -20.39
N LYS A 662 14.91 -36.83 -21.62
CA LYS A 662 16.14 -37.17 -22.35
C LYS A 662 16.48 -36.20 -23.48
N ASP A 663 15.59 -35.25 -23.78
CA ASP A 663 15.70 -34.36 -24.95
C ASP A 663 15.39 -32.90 -24.54
N PRO A 664 16.42 -32.09 -24.23
CA PRO A 664 16.25 -30.67 -23.92
C PRO A 664 15.78 -29.88 -25.15
N PRO A 665 14.85 -28.92 -24.99
CA PRO A 665 14.44 -28.07 -26.09
C PRO A 665 15.61 -27.21 -26.62
N LYS A 666 15.61 -26.95 -27.93
CA LYS A 666 16.70 -26.26 -28.65
C LYS A 666 17.14 -24.93 -28.03
N LYS A 667 16.22 -24.18 -27.42
CA LYS A 667 16.53 -22.91 -26.77
C LYS A 667 17.35 -23.12 -25.48
N ILE A 668 17.07 -24.17 -24.71
CA ILE A 668 17.87 -24.55 -23.54
C ILE A 668 19.25 -25.06 -23.95
N GLU A 669 19.35 -25.87 -25.01
CA GLU A 669 20.65 -26.29 -25.56
C GLU A 669 21.50 -25.08 -26.00
N LYS A 670 20.86 -24.11 -26.68
CA LYS A 670 21.53 -22.88 -27.11
C LYS A 670 21.96 -22.02 -25.91
N LEU A 671 21.10 -21.89 -24.90
CA LEU A 671 21.42 -21.18 -23.66
C LEU A 671 22.61 -21.82 -22.94
N GLU A 672 22.60 -23.14 -22.75
CA GLU A 672 23.70 -23.88 -22.14
C GLU A 672 25.02 -23.65 -22.90
N LYS A 673 24.97 -23.70 -24.24
CA LYS A 673 26.13 -23.46 -25.08
C LYS A 673 26.70 -22.05 -24.93
N GLU A 674 25.85 -21.01 -24.89
CA GLU A 674 26.32 -19.62 -24.71
C GLU A 674 26.87 -19.40 -23.30
N VAL A 675 26.22 -19.92 -22.25
CA VAL A 675 26.73 -19.82 -20.86
C VAL A 675 28.04 -20.60 -20.69
N LYS A 676 28.21 -21.75 -21.35
CA LYS A 676 29.48 -22.49 -21.38
C LYS A 676 30.63 -21.73 -22.04
N LYS A 677 30.36 -20.84 -23.02
CA LYS A 677 31.42 -19.98 -23.56
C LYS A 677 31.90 -18.97 -22.51
N LEU A 678 30.99 -18.47 -21.68
CA LEU A 678 31.29 -17.54 -20.58
C LEU A 678 31.97 -18.23 -19.39
N GLN A 679 31.91 -19.56 -19.29
CA GLN A 679 32.39 -20.34 -18.15
C GLN A 679 33.83 -19.99 -17.74
N LYS A 680 34.73 -19.81 -18.70
CA LYS A 680 36.13 -19.49 -18.42
C LYS A 680 36.33 -18.03 -18.00
N ASP A 681 35.64 -17.10 -18.66
CA ASP A 681 35.82 -15.66 -18.46
C ASP A 681 35.15 -15.19 -17.15
N GLU A 682 34.00 -15.77 -16.81
CA GLU A 682 33.23 -15.48 -15.59
C GLU A 682 33.61 -16.39 -14.40
N GLY A 683 34.39 -17.46 -14.64
CA GLY A 683 34.84 -18.39 -13.61
C GLY A 683 33.75 -19.29 -13.04
N PHE A 684 32.80 -19.74 -13.88
CA PHE A 684 31.76 -20.67 -13.45
C PHE A 684 32.33 -22.07 -13.18
N LYS A 685 31.99 -22.65 -12.02
CA LYS A 685 32.43 -23.99 -11.63
C LYS A 685 31.74 -25.07 -12.43
N THR A 686 30.43 -24.94 -12.60
CA THR A 686 29.58 -25.87 -13.36
C THR A 686 28.53 -25.10 -14.15
N VAL A 687 28.14 -25.65 -15.29
CA VAL A 687 27.03 -25.20 -16.14
C VAL A 687 26.38 -26.46 -16.70
N GLU A 688 25.15 -26.74 -16.29
CA GLU A 688 24.44 -27.97 -16.66
C GLU A 688 22.93 -27.74 -16.79
N SER A 689 22.34 -28.34 -17.83
CA SER A 689 20.89 -28.40 -17.96
C SER A 689 20.32 -29.54 -17.11
N LYS A 690 19.29 -29.25 -16.32
CA LYS A 690 18.59 -30.20 -15.45
C LYS A 690 17.15 -30.36 -15.91
N PHE A 691 16.59 -31.55 -15.70
CA PHE A 691 15.18 -31.81 -15.94
C PHE A 691 14.43 -31.84 -14.61
N ASP A 692 13.46 -30.95 -14.47
CA ASP A 692 12.59 -30.85 -13.32
C ASP A 692 11.39 -31.80 -13.46
N GLU A 693 11.36 -32.85 -12.64
CA GLU A 693 10.28 -33.84 -12.60
C GLU A 693 8.96 -33.28 -12.01
N GLU A 694 9.01 -32.18 -11.27
CA GLU A 694 7.85 -31.57 -10.61
C GLU A 694 6.95 -30.84 -11.61
N HIS A 695 7.55 -30.17 -12.59
CA HIS A 695 6.84 -29.40 -13.61
C HIS A 695 6.99 -29.94 -15.04
N ASN A 696 7.83 -30.99 -15.23
CA ASN A 696 8.23 -31.52 -16.52
C ASN A 696 8.85 -30.46 -17.45
N LEU A 697 9.76 -29.66 -16.89
CA LEU A 697 10.45 -28.58 -17.59
C LEU A 697 11.97 -28.77 -17.50
N TRP A 698 12.67 -28.31 -18.51
CA TRP A 698 14.12 -28.17 -18.47
C TRP A 698 14.50 -26.84 -17.84
N GLU A 699 15.61 -26.80 -17.13
CA GLU A 699 16.21 -25.60 -16.56
C GLU A 699 17.73 -25.62 -16.76
N LEU A 700 18.37 -24.45 -16.74
CA LEU A 700 19.82 -24.35 -16.77
C LEU A 700 20.33 -23.91 -15.40
N SER A 701 21.19 -24.71 -14.79
CA SER A 701 21.90 -24.35 -13.56
C SER A 701 23.36 -23.99 -13.87
N PHE A 702 23.87 -22.93 -13.24
CA PHE A 702 25.29 -22.60 -13.21
C PHE A 702 25.75 -22.22 -11.81
N VAL A 703 26.97 -22.62 -11.46
CA VAL A 703 27.58 -22.31 -10.15
C VAL A 703 28.67 -21.27 -10.33
N ASN A 704 28.54 -20.13 -9.66
CA ASN A 704 29.51 -19.05 -9.77
C ASN A 704 30.84 -19.37 -9.08
N LYS A 705 31.84 -18.49 -9.23
CA LYS A 705 33.17 -18.63 -8.60
C LYS A 705 33.12 -18.79 -7.07
N HIS A 706 32.10 -18.23 -6.42
CA HIS A 706 31.88 -18.30 -4.97
C HIS A 706 31.16 -19.58 -4.53
N GLY A 707 30.70 -20.43 -5.47
CA GLY A 707 29.98 -21.66 -5.17
C GLY A 707 28.47 -21.49 -4.99
N ALA A 708 27.90 -20.32 -5.27
CA ALA A 708 26.45 -20.15 -5.28
C ALA A 708 25.86 -20.68 -6.60
N GLU A 709 24.83 -21.50 -6.51
CA GLU A 709 24.07 -22.00 -7.64
C GLU A 709 23.01 -20.98 -8.07
N HIS A 710 22.92 -20.76 -9.38
CA HIS A 710 21.94 -19.90 -10.02
C HIS A 710 21.22 -20.70 -11.10
N ILE A 711 19.90 -20.53 -11.19
CA ILE A 711 19.04 -21.35 -12.06
C ILE A 711 18.25 -20.42 -12.99
N ILE A 712 18.29 -20.72 -14.29
CA ILE A 712 17.40 -20.15 -15.31
C ILE A 712 16.33 -21.20 -15.61
N ASN A 713 15.15 -21.00 -15.03
CA ASN A 713 13.99 -21.86 -15.21
C ASN A 713 12.78 -21.04 -15.68
N TRP A 714 11.64 -21.71 -15.90
CA TRP A 714 10.41 -21.04 -16.30
C TRP A 714 9.97 -20.01 -15.26
N GLU A 715 10.07 -20.30 -13.96
CA GLU A 715 9.66 -19.38 -12.88
C GLU A 715 10.40 -18.05 -12.93
N LEU A 716 11.73 -18.08 -13.14
CA LEU A 716 12.53 -16.87 -13.33
C LEU A 716 12.08 -16.09 -14.58
N VAL A 717 11.92 -16.79 -15.70
CA VAL A 717 11.64 -16.12 -16.99
C VAL A 717 10.20 -15.62 -17.11
N SER A 718 9.25 -16.31 -16.47
CA SER A 718 7.88 -15.85 -16.33
C SER A 718 7.73 -14.70 -15.32
N SER A 719 8.79 -14.41 -14.55
CA SER A 719 8.74 -13.33 -13.58
C SER A 719 8.45 -11.99 -14.27
N PRO A 720 7.79 -11.06 -13.59
CA PRO A 720 7.36 -9.81 -14.21
C PRO A 720 8.50 -8.98 -14.78
N GLU A 721 9.62 -8.97 -14.07
CA GLU A 721 10.83 -8.23 -14.44
C GLU A 721 11.44 -8.79 -15.72
N CYS A 722 11.57 -10.11 -15.80
CA CYS A 722 12.07 -10.78 -16.99
C CYS A 722 11.12 -10.58 -18.17
N ARG A 723 9.80 -10.73 -17.98
CA ARG A 723 8.80 -10.47 -19.04
C ARG A 723 8.88 -9.03 -19.55
N GLN A 724 8.94 -8.04 -18.66
CA GLN A 724 9.07 -6.63 -19.05
C GLN A 724 10.43 -6.36 -19.70
N MET A 725 11.52 -6.91 -19.18
CA MET A 725 12.86 -6.81 -19.77
C MET A 725 12.86 -7.32 -21.21
N ILE A 726 12.33 -8.51 -21.47
CA ILE A 726 12.23 -9.10 -22.82
C ILE A 726 11.34 -8.24 -23.72
N ALA A 727 10.19 -7.78 -23.22
CA ALA A 727 9.26 -6.95 -23.99
C ALA A 727 9.82 -5.58 -24.36
N LYS A 728 10.58 -4.95 -23.46
CA LYS A 728 11.28 -3.67 -23.72
C LYS A 728 12.47 -3.87 -24.63
N TYR A 729 13.25 -4.94 -24.43
CA TYR A 729 14.36 -5.32 -25.31
C TYR A 729 13.90 -5.45 -26.77
N LYS A 730 12.81 -6.16 -27.05
CA LYS A 730 12.25 -6.29 -28.41
C LYS A 730 11.91 -4.96 -29.09
N GLN A 731 11.60 -3.92 -28.31
CA GLN A 731 11.30 -2.58 -28.86
C GLN A 731 12.56 -1.81 -29.24
N ILE A 732 13.69 -2.10 -28.58
CA ILE A 732 14.95 -1.36 -28.76
C ILE A 732 16.02 -2.16 -29.51
N GLU A 733 15.91 -3.49 -29.58
CA GLU A 733 16.85 -4.42 -30.21
C GLU A 733 17.32 -3.95 -31.61
N PRO A 734 16.44 -3.47 -32.52
CA PRO A 734 16.86 -2.99 -33.83
C PRO A 734 17.81 -1.79 -33.80
N TYR A 735 17.84 -1.05 -32.68
CA TYR A 735 18.63 0.18 -32.50
C TYR A 735 19.85 -0.04 -31.60
N MET A 736 20.10 -1.25 -31.10
CA MET A 736 21.16 -1.53 -30.14
C MET A 736 22.50 -1.93 -30.77
N GLU A 737 22.62 -1.86 -32.09
CA GLU A 737 23.85 -2.23 -32.81
C GLU A 737 24.94 -1.14 -32.70
N PRO A 738 26.07 -1.40 -32.01
CA PRO A 738 27.20 -0.47 -32.01
C PRO A 738 27.90 -0.45 -33.38
N PRO A 739 28.75 0.57 -33.66
CA PRO A 739 29.08 1.73 -32.83
C PRO A 739 27.99 2.81 -32.85
N PHE A 740 27.86 3.57 -31.75
CA PHE A 740 26.96 4.71 -31.66
C PHE A 740 27.69 6.03 -31.89
N VAL A 741 27.46 6.66 -33.03
CA VAL A 741 28.08 7.94 -33.39
C VAL A 741 27.08 9.06 -33.12
N VAL A 742 27.39 9.93 -32.16
CA VAL A 742 26.54 11.07 -31.78
C VAL A 742 27.01 12.34 -32.48
N GLU A 743 26.11 12.96 -33.23
CA GLU A 743 26.32 14.21 -33.96
C GLU A 743 25.45 15.32 -33.34
N SER A 744 26.08 16.44 -32.93
CA SER A 744 25.35 17.61 -32.42
C SER A 744 24.94 18.56 -33.56
N ILE A 745 23.64 18.87 -33.65
CA ILE A 745 23.11 19.87 -34.57
C ILE A 745 23.17 21.24 -33.89
N VAL A 746 24.15 22.06 -34.25
CA VAL A 746 24.18 23.46 -33.82
C VAL A 746 23.04 24.21 -34.53
N LYS A 747 21.95 24.51 -33.81
CA LYS A 747 20.91 25.43 -34.31
C LYS A 747 21.52 26.82 -34.50
N ALA A 748 21.45 27.36 -35.71
CA ALA A 748 21.73 28.77 -35.97
C ALA A 748 20.79 29.63 -35.11
N ALA A 749 21.34 30.60 -34.38
CA ALA A 749 20.56 31.51 -33.55
C ALA A 749 19.50 32.24 -34.43
N PRO A 750 18.26 32.41 -33.95
CA PRO A 750 17.29 33.24 -34.68
C PRO A 750 17.83 34.67 -34.70
N ALA A 751 17.87 35.27 -35.89
CA ALA A 751 18.29 36.66 -36.07
C ALA A 751 17.44 37.56 -35.16
N ALA A 752 18.11 38.32 -34.30
CA ALA A 752 17.49 39.36 -33.50
C ALA A 752 16.88 40.41 -34.44
N ALA A 753 15.55 40.48 -34.49
CA ALA A 753 14.84 41.58 -35.11
C ALA A 753 14.96 42.79 -34.16
N ASN A 754 15.83 43.74 -34.52
CA ASN A 754 15.86 45.07 -33.89
C ASN A 754 14.80 45.97 -34.53
N GLY A 755 13.89 46.49 -33.70
CA GLY A 755 13.58 47.93 -33.58
C GLY A 755 12.71 48.63 -34.63
N ASP A 756 11.47 48.91 -34.22
CA ASP A 756 10.72 50.18 -34.26
C ASP A 756 10.51 51.01 -35.54
N GLY A 757 9.25 51.40 -35.79
CA GLY A 757 8.89 52.70 -36.40
C GLY A 757 7.82 52.72 -37.51
N VAL A 758 6.54 52.80 -37.12
CA VAL A 758 5.47 53.73 -37.55
C VAL A 758 5.39 54.30 -39.00
N ASP A 759 4.15 54.25 -39.53
CA ASP A 759 3.49 55.01 -40.63
C ASP A 759 3.64 54.62 -42.12
N GLY A 760 2.49 54.49 -42.81
CA GLY A 760 2.34 54.75 -44.26
C GLY A 760 1.69 53.66 -45.13
N GLU A 761 0.65 54.04 -45.87
CA GLU A 761 -0.22 53.29 -46.80
C GLU A 761 0.44 52.56 -48.01
N PRO A 762 -0.31 51.71 -48.76
CA PRO A 762 0.23 50.65 -49.61
C PRO A 762 0.43 51.07 -51.08
N ALA A 763 1.42 50.48 -51.75
CA ALA A 763 1.51 50.49 -53.22
C ALA A 763 2.20 49.24 -53.79
N THR A 764 1.73 48.88 -54.97
CA THR A 764 1.86 47.62 -55.71
C THR A 764 3.00 47.61 -56.77
N VAL A 765 3.30 46.39 -57.24
CA VAL A 765 3.86 45.98 -58.56
C VAL A 765 5.39 45.97 -58.76
N GLU A 766 5.87 44.74 -58.99
CA GLU A 766 6.92 44.24 -59.90
C GLU A 766 7.81 45.26 -60.66
N ASP A 767 9.14 45.10 -60.63
CA ASP A 767 9.91 44.47 -61.73
C ASP A 767 11.44 44.35 -61.44
N LYS A 768 12.00 43.24 -61.94
CA LYS A 768 13.38 42.88 -62.36
C LYS A 768 14.68 43.58 -61.86
N ALA A 769 15.54 42.70 -61.33
CA ALA A 769 16.85 42.26 -61.88
C ALA A 769 18.16 43.08 -61.70
N GLU A 770 19.20 42.28 -61.42
CA GLU A 770 20.67 42.47 -61.57
C GLU A 770 21.46 43.34 -60.57
N LYS A 771 22.23 42.66 -59.69
CA LYS A 771 23.70 42.57 -59.81
C LYS A 771 24.32 41.65 -58.74
N LYS A 772 25.08 40.66 -59.22
CA LYS A 772 26.04 39.84 -58.47
C LYS A 772 27.19 40.73 -57.94
N ALA A 773 27.51 40.60 -56.66
CA ALA A 773 28.88 40.77 -56.16
C ALA A 773 29.11 40.01 -54.84
N ALA A 774 29.87 38.91 -54.95
CA ALA A 774 30.74 38.29 -53.95
C ALA A 774 30.24 38.17 -52.49
N ALA A 775 29.55 37.07 -52.16
CA ALA A 775 29.41 36.59 -50.79
C ALA A 775 30.51 35.56 -50.46
N LYS A 776 31.31 35.88 -49.45
CA LYS A 776 32.26 34.97 -48.80
C LYS A 776 31.51 33.72 -48.30
N THR A 777 32.05 32.55 -48.61
CA THR A 777 31.63 31.26 -48.06
C THR A 777 31.68 31.31 -46.52
N PRO A 778 30.57 31.05 -45.80
CA PRO A 778 30.64 30.92 -44.35
C PRO A 778 31.37 29.61 -44.03
N LYS A 779 32.44 29.71 -43.23
CA LYS A 779 33.15 28.55 -42.66
C LYS A 779 32.14 27.68 -41.90
N ARG A 780 32.01 26.40 -42.30
CA ARG A 780 31.39 25.34 -41.49
C ARG A 780 32.12 25.33 -40.13
N LYS A 781 31.38 25.54 -39.03
CA LYS A 781 31.87 25.20 -37.69
C LYS A 781 31.79 23.68 -37.53
N ASP A 782 32.83 23.10 -36.94
CA ASP A 782 33.03 21.66 -36.79
C ASP A 782 31.86 21.00 -36.04
N VAL A 783 31.33 19.90 -36.60
CA VAL A 783 30.38 19.02 -35.93
C VAL A 783 31.19 18.22 -34.91
N GLU A 784 30.85 18.34 -33.63
CA GLU A 784 31.47 17.52 -32.59
C GLU A 784 30.88 16.11 -32.69
N VAL A 785 31.71 15.16 -33.12
CA VAL A 785 31.32 13.75 -33.33
C VAL A 785 31.91 12.93 -32.19
N VAL A 786 31.05 12.27 -31.41
CA VAL A 786 31.46 11.44 -30.27
C VAL A 786 30.99 10.02 -30.50
N GLU A 787 31.92 9.06 -30.49
CA GLU A 787 31.61 7.63 -30.62
C GLU A 787 31.45 6.99 -29.24
N LYS A 788 30.38 6.19 -29.06
CA LYS A 788 30.10 5.39 -27.87
C LYS A 788 30.01 3.91 -28.23
N THR A 789 30.55 3.07 -27.35
CA THR A 789 30.70 1.63 -27.63
C THR A 789 29.56 0.79 -27.05
N ASN A 790 28.79 1.34 -26.12
CA ASN A 790 27.65 0.68 -25.50
C ASN A 790 26.50 1.66 -25.21
N VAL A 791 25.31 1.10 -25.00
CA VAL A 791 24.07 1.86 -24.78
C VAL A 791 24.04 2.62 -23.45
N ARG A 792 24.78 2.19 -22.42
CA ARG A 792 24.84 2.89 -21.12
C ARG A 792 25.62 4.21 -21.24
N GLU A 793 26.76 4.18 -21.92
CA GLU A 793 27.54 5.39 -22.22
C GLU A 793 26.77 6.38 -23.10
N LEU A 794 25.99 5.86 -24.05
CA LEU A 794 25.10 6.67 -24.89
C LEU A 794 24.08 7.42 -24.04
N ARG A 795 23.44 6.72 -23.09
CA ARG A 795 22.46 7.31 -22.16
C ARG A 795 23.02 8.46 -21.36
N ASP A 796 24.16 8.25 -20.70
CA ASP A 796 24.76 9.27 -19.84
C ASP A 796 25.21 10.49 -20.63
N TYR A 797 25.66 10.29 -21.87
CA TYR A 797 26.00 11.40 -22.77
C TYR A 797 24.77 12.24 -23.13
N VAL A 798 23.67 11.61 -23.55
CA VAL A 798 22.44 12.31 -23.94
C VAL A 798 21.86 13.11 -22.77
N ILE A 799 21.84 12.56 -21.55
CA ILE A 799 21.35 13.29 -20.36
C ILE A 799 22.21 14.51 -20.05
N ASN A 800 23.53 14.39 -20.15
CA ASN A 800 24.46 15.49 -19.87
C ASN A 800 24.37 16.62 -20.90
N GLU A 801 24.16 16.31 -22.19
CA GLU A 801 23.91 17.34 -23.22
C GLU A 801 22.67 18.18 -22.90
N GLY A 802 21.60 17.54 -22.42
CA GLY A 802 20.37 18.24 -22.04
C GLY A 802 20.55 19.31 -20.95
N ARG A 803 21.63 19.22 -20.16
CA ARG A 803 21.94 20.15 -19.04
C ARG A 803 22.63 21.44 -19.49
N LYS A 804 23.38 21.43 -20.61
CA LYS A 804 24.36 22.50 -20.94
C LYS A 804 23.74 23.89 -21.19
N GLU A 805 22.45 23.98 -21.55
CA GLU A 805 21.81 25.25 -21.94
C GLU A 805 21.01 25.96 -20.82
N PHE A 806 20.96 25.42 -19.60
CA PHE A 806 20.06 25.91 -18.55
C PHE A 806 20.80 26.23 -17.25
N THR A 807 20.36 27.30 -16.59
CA THR A 807 20.70 27.52 -15.18
C THR A 807 19.71 26.73 -14.33
N ILE A 808 20.22 25.79 -13.55
CA ILE A 808 19.43 24.93 -12.67
C ILE A 808 19.56 25.49 -11.25
N GLN A 809 18.45 25.92 -10.66
CA GLN A 809 18.39 26.29 -9.25
C GLN A 809 17.62 25.20 -8.50
N ARG A 810 18.18 24.72 -7.39
CA ARG A 810 17.50 23.81 -6.45
C ARG A 810 17.00 24.63 -5.27
N TYR A 811 15.70 24.52 -4.94
CA TYR A 811 15.13 25.21 -3.78
C TYR A 811 15.37 24.41 -2.50
N LYS A 812 15.71 25.09 -1.41
CA LYS A 812 15.90 24.46 -0.09
C LYS A 812 14.85 24.84 0.94
N GLY A 813 14.33 26.07 0.88
CA GLY A 813 13.28 26.56 1.79
C GLY A 813 12.23 27.41 1.07
N LEU A 814 11.02 27.46 1.64
CA LEU A 814 9.89 28.24 1.12
C LEU A 814 10.17 29.75 1.19
N GLY A 815 11.01 30.19 2.13
CA GLY A 815 11.44 31.59 2.27
C GLY A 815 12.34 32.09 1.12
N GLU A 816 12.89 31.20 0.30
CA GLU A 816 13.68 31.57 -0.89
C GLU A 816 12.81 31.99 -2.09
N MET A 817 11.50 31.70 -2.01
CA MET A 817 10.54 32.06 -3.03
C MET A 817 9.92 33.42 -2.76
N THR A 818 9.71 34.19 -3.82
CA THR A 818 8.89 35.40 -3.77
C THR A 818 7.40 35.03 -3.65
N ALA A 819 6.57 35.94 -3.13
CA ALA A 819 5.13 35.68 -2.98
C ALA A 819 4.42 35.25 -4.29
N PRO A 820 4.71 35.82 -5.48
CA PRO A 820 4.17 35.33 -6.74
C PRO A 820 4.63 33.91 -7.10
N GLN A 821 5.90 33.59 -6.85
CA GLN A 821 6.43 32.24 -7.11
C GLN A 821 5.77 31.21 -6.20
N LEU A 822 5.60 31.53 -4.92
CA LEU A 822 4.95 30.66 -3.96
C LEU A 822 3.47 30.41 -4.32
N TRP A 823 2.78 31.45 -4.80
CA TRP A 823 1.43 31.33 -5.35
C TRP A 823 1.39 30.37 -6.53
N GLU A 824 2.14 30.67 -7.60
CA GLU A 824 2.07 29.93 -8.87
C GLU A 824 2.49 28.47 -8.77
N THR A 825 3.32 28.13 -7.78
CA THR A 825 3.89 26.79 -7.63
C THR A 825 3.17 25.95 -6.57
N THR A 826 2.77 26.55 -5.45
CA THR A 826 2.44 25.80 -4.22
C THR A 826 1.06 26.14 -3.65
N MET A 827 0.54 27.37 -3.84
CA MET A 827 -0.73 27.80 -3.23
C MET A 827 -1.91 27.86 -4.19
N ASP A 828 -1.67 28.09 -5.49
CA ASP A 828 -2.69 28.18 -6.53
C ASP A 828 -3.42 26.83 -6.72
N PRO A 829 -4.74 26.74 -6.45
CA PRO A 829 -5.50 25.50 -6.62
C PRO A 829 -5.46 24.90 -8.03
N GLU A 830 -5.23 25.70 -9.07
CA GLU A 830 -5.19 25.22 -10.46
C GLU A 830 -3.86 24.55 -10.83
N ARG A 831 -2.76 24.89 -10.12
CA ARG A 831 -1.40 24.48 -10.49
C ARG A 831 -0.70 23.62 -9.45
N ARG A 832 -1.06 23.78 -8.18
CA ARG A 832 -0.37 23.12 -7.06
C ARG A 832 -0.61 21.62 -7.05
N THR A 833 0.23 20.93 -6.31
CA THR A 833 0.03 19.52 -5.96
C THR A 833 0.02 19.40 -4.44
N LEU A 834 -1.01 18.75 -3.90
CA LEU A 834 -1.15 18.47 -2.49
C LEU A 834 -1.10 16.96 -2.29
N LEU A 835 -0.33 16.53 -1.31
CA LEU A 835 -0.35 15.15 -0.84
C LEU A 835 -1.45 15.02 0.21
N SER A 836 -2.47 14.21 -0.04
CA SER A 836 -3.52 13.95 0.96
C SER A 836 -2.99 12.97 2.01
N VAL A 837 -3.13 13.32 3.29
CA VAL A 837 -2.74 12.43 4.39
C VAL A 837 -3.87 11.44 4.62
N LYS A 838 -3.55 10.15 4.56
CA LYS A 838 -4.47 9.06 4.81
C LYS A 838 -4.04 8.24 6.02
N LEU A 839 -5.04 7.63 6.66
CA LEU A 839 -4.85 6.62 7.69
C LEU A 839 -5.13 5.27 7.06
N GLU A 840 -4.08 4.60 6.62
CA GLU A 840 -4.17 3.27 5.99
C GLU A 840 -4.10 2.18 7.07
N ASP A 841 -3.03 2.16 7.88
CA ASP A 841 -2.88 1.26 9.03
C ASP A 841 -2.77 2.02 10.35
N ILE A 842 -3.85 1.99 11.15
CA ILE A 842 -3.88 2.69 12.44
C ILE A 842 -2.87 2.09 13.42
N ALA A 843 -2.69 0.78 13.44
CA ALA A 843 -1.86 0.08 14.43
C ALA A 843 -0.37 0.15 14.08
N GLU A 844 -0.02 0.18 12.79
CA GLU A 844 1.35 0.50 12.40
C GLU A 844 1.65 1.97 12.67
N CYS A 845 0.76 2.88 12.25
CA CYS A 845 0.90 4.30 12.56
C CYS A 845 1.08 4.53 14.07
N GLU A 846 0.29 3.84 14.89
CA GLU A 846 0.43 3.84 16.35
C GLU A 846 1.85 3.43 16.77
N THR A 847 2.36 2.33 16.23
CA THR A 847 3.70 1.81 16.53
C THR A 847 4.79 2.77 16.07
N ILE A 848 4.67 3.35 14.87
CA ILE A 848 5.62 4.31 14.30
C ILE A 848 5.63 5.60 15.13
N PHE A 849 4.45 6.18 15.42
CA PHE A 849 4.37 7.38 16.25
C PHE A 849 4.90 7.12 17.66
N THR A 850 4.58 5.99 18.29
CA THR A 850 5.13 5.64 19.59
C THR A 850 6.65 5.40 19.54
N THR A 851 7.18 4.77 18.48
CA THR A 851 8.63 4.54 18.35
C THR A 851 9.40 5.83 18.09
N LEU A 852 8.93 6.63 17.13
CA LEU A 852 9.61 7.86 16.70
C LEU A 852 9.39 9.03 17.67
N MET A 853 8.23 9.10 18.31
CA MET A 853 7.84 10.24 19.14
C MET A 853 7.76 9.89 20.63
N GLY A 854 7.70 8.62 21.02
CA GLY A 854 7.60 8.15 22.41
C GLY A 854 8.92 8.12 23.18
N GLU A 855 8.92 7.56 24.39
CA GLU A 855 10.04 7.71 25.34
C GLU A 855 11.23 6.78 25.09
N ASP A 856 11.03 5.67 24.38
CA ASP A 856 12.07 4.67 24.11
C ASP A 856 13.12 5.16 23.10
N VAL A 857 14.27 5.58 23.64
CA VAL A 857 15.41 6.07 22.85
C VAL A 857 16.09 4.95 22.08
N GLU A 858 16.10 3.72 22.61
CA GLU A 858 16.80 2.59 22.00
C GLU A 858 16.03 2.06 20.80
N ALA A 859 14.71 1.87 20.93
CA ALA A 859 13.85 1.49 19.81
C ALA A 859 13.91 2.52 18.69
N ARG A 860 13.90 3.82 19.03
CA ARG A 860 14.07 4.89 18.05
C ARG A 860 15.43 4.84 17.37
N ARG A 861 16.52 4.64 18.12
CA ARG A 861 17.87 4.52 17.54
C ARG A 861 17.94 3.35 16.57
N LYS A 862 17.45 2.19 16.98
CA LYS A 862 17.41 0.99 16.14
C LYS A 862 16.60 1.22 14.87
N PHE A 863 15.42 1.84 14.99
CA PHE A 863 14.62 2.22 13.83
C PHE A 863 15.41 3.13 12.88
N ILE A 864 16.13 4.13 13.41
CA ILE A 864 16.97 5.01 12.59
C ILE A 864 18.11 4.21 11.92
N GLU A 865 18.81 3.34 12.63
CA GLU A 865 19.92 2.53 12.10
C GLU A 865 19.49 1.52 11.04
N GLU A 866 18.30 0.93 11.21
CA GLU A 866 17.70 0.00 10.25
C GLU A 866 17.30 0.72 8.96
N ASN A 867 16.69 1.91 9.07
CA ASN A 867 16.14 2.66 7.94
C ASN A 867 17.12 3.72 7.37
N ALA A 868 18.31 3.90 7.96
CA ALA A 868 19.25 4.96 7.57
C ALA A 868 19.72 4.87 6.12
N LEU A 869 19.82 3.66 5.56
CA LEU A 869 20.25 3.44 4.17
C LEU A 869 19.10 3.53 3.16
N ASP A 870 17.85 3.48 3.61
CA ASP A 870 16.66 3.63 2.75
C ASP A 870 16.41 5.10 2.38
N VAL A 871 17.02 6.03 3.11
CA VAL A 871 16.91 7.46 2.87
C VAL A 871 17.83 7.86 1.70
N LYS A 872 17.28 7.83 0.48
CA LYS A 872 17.97 8.26 -0.75
C LYS A 872 18.28 9.77 -0.80
N ASN A 873 17.59 10.59 0.00
CA ASN A 873 17.63 12.06 -0.05
C ASN A 873 17.90 12.68 1.34
N LEU A 874 19.04 12.37 1.95
CA LEU A 874 19.59 13.21 3.01
C LEU A 874 20.41 14.33 2.35
N ASP A 875 19.95 15.58 2.46
CA ASP A 875 20.80 16.74 2.21
C ASP A 875 21.85 16.74 3.34
N ILE A 876 23.05 16.21 3.05
CA ILE A 876 24.27 16.46 3.84
C ILE A 876 24.90 17.76 3.38
#